data_AF-A0A178IMJ0-F1
#
_entry.id   AF-A0A178IMJ0-F1
#
_cell.length_a   1.000
_cell.length_b   1.000
_cell.length_c   1.000
_cell.angle_alpha   90.00
_cell.angle_beta   90.00
_cell.angle_gamma   90.00
#
_symmetry.space_group_name_H-M   'P 1'
#
loop_
_entity.id
_entity.type
_entity.pdbx_description
1 polymer ?
#
loop_
_entity_poly.entity_id
_entity_poly.type
_entity_poly.pdbx_seq_one_letter_code
_entity_poly.pdbx_strand_id
1 'polypeptide(L)'
;MLTSISLLDAAIIVGFLISVVLVGSAAARRSSRSAGDFFLSGRSMPWWLLGVSMVACTFSCDTPNLVTDIVRTQGVAGNWAWWAFLLTGMLTVFVYAKLWRRSALDTDLGFYEIRYSGRPAAALRGFRAIYLGVFFNIMIMATVSLAAIKIGQVLFGLSPVATLLWASAGVAVYATLGGLTGSIWADFYQYAVAMLGAIFAAVYAVNSPEIGGVSSLRELFANTDVAAKMNMFPDGAGGLSALMTVLILPVAVQWWNVWYPGAEPGGGGYIAQRMLSAKNEKNAVGATLLFNFLHYAMRPWPWIIVALVSLVQFPITPPAQQAAAREWLAAHSALVGQYDKDAAALPEIERAEVRQARADAFGTGSLARAFPQVDDQFLRHDIAYPGMISKMPEGWLGLIVASLVAAYMSTIATHLNWGSSYVVQDFYARFINKKVTPRRAVLVGRLTMLGLLALSGLVALGMQNAKDSFDILLQIGAGTGLLYLLRWFWWRINAWSEIAAMIVSFAVACFFQWGAAPLGVEAAMREGGWFSIMDYSAWKLVLGILTTTAGWLAVTFLTPPEPPEVLGRFCEKIRAGGPGWRKVRAAMPAPLAAQGKWDVPTGLLCMMTGCLAVWSALFGIGNLLYARTALGVTLCVVAVVATAATLRFASRIKLG
;
A
#
# COMPACT_ATOMS: atom_id res chain seq x y z
N MET A 1 0.59 11.34 31.69
CA MET A 1 2.06 11.26 31.72
C MET A 1 2.57 11.66 30.35
N LEU A 2 3.26 12.79 30.24
CA LEU A 2 4.14 13.03 29.10
C LEU A 2 5.32 12.07 29.28
N THR A 3 5.55 11.15 28.35
CA THR A 3 6.81 10.42 28.30
C THR A 3 7.90 11.44 27.98
N SER A 4 8.61 11.90 29.00
CA SER A 4 9.80 12.72 28.82
C SER A 4 10.81 11.88 28.05
N ILE A 5 11.12 12.26 26.81
CA ILE A 5 12.17 11.62 26.01
C ILE A 5 13.46 11.71 26.82
N SER A 6 14.03 10.56 27.20
CA SER A 6 15.31 10.56 27.91
C SER A 6 16.41 11.11 27.00
N LEU A 7 17.52 11.58 27.57
CA LEU A 7 18.66 12.02 26.78
C LEU A 7 19.17 10.89 25.85
N LEU A 8 19.08 9.64 26.30
CA LEU A 8 19.43 8.46 25.51
C LEU A 8 18.48 8.28 24.32
N ASP A 9 17.16 8.39 24.54
CA ASP A 9 16.17 8.31 23.46
C ASP A 9 16.40 9.40 22.40
N ALA A 10 16.64 10.64 22.85
CA ALA A 10 16.93 11.76 21.96
C ALA A 10 18.22 11.53 21.16
N ALA A 11 19.29 11.04 21.80
CA ALA A 11 20.55 10.73 21.13
C ALA A 11 20.39 9.63 20.07
N ILE A 12 19.60 8.59 20.35
CA ILE A 12 19.29 7.51 19.40
C ILE A 12 18.53 8.07 18.18
N ILE A 13 17.48 8.86 18.41
CA ILE A 13 16.66 9.43 17.32
C ILE A 13 17.50 10.36 16.44
N VAL A 14 18.24 11.29 17.04
CA VAL A 14 19.09 12.24 16.31
C VAL A 14 20.23 11.53 15.59
N GLY A 15 20.90 10.58 16.25
CA GLY A 15 21.95 9.75 15.65
C GLY A 15 21.44 8.96 14.45
N PHE A 16 20.25 8.37 14.57
CA PHE A 16 19.57 7.69 13.46
C PHE A 16 19.31 8.64 12.29
N LEU A 17 18.68 9.81 12.54
CA LEU A 17 18.39 10.79 11.49
C LEU A 17 19.65 11.23 10.74
N ILE A 18 20.73 11.52 11.47
CA ILE A 18 22.03 11.87 10.89
C ILE A 18 22.56 10.72 10.03
N SER A 19 22.51 9.48 10.54
CA SER A 19 23.01 8.31 9.82
C SER A 19 22.26 8.06 8.50
N VAL A 20 20.94 8.25 8.47
CA VAL A 20 20.14 8.13 7.24
C VAL A 20 20.57 9.17 6.20
N VAL A 21 20.73 10.43 6.63
CA VAL A 21 21.19 11.51 5.75
C VAL A 21 22.58 11.20 5.20
N LEU A 22 23.50 10.71 6.04
CA LEU A 22 24.85 10.32 5.63
C LEU A 22 24.83 9.18 4.60
N VAL A 23 24.09 8.10 4.84
CA VAL A 23 23.97 6.96 3.92
C VAL A 23 23.37 7.40 2.58
N GLY A 24 22.26 8.15 2.61
CA GLY A 24 21.58 8.64 1.41
C GLY A 24 22.45 9.62 0.60
N SER A 25 23.10 10.58 1.27
CA SER A 25 23.98 11.55 0.61
C SER A 25 25.31 10.96 0.13
N ALA A 26 25.87 9.95 0.81
CA ALA A 26 27.08 9.28 0.34
C ALA A 26 26.81 8.50 -0.97
N ALA A 27 25.67 7.80 -1.04
CA ALA A 27 25.21 7.13 -2.25
C ALA A 27 24.95 8.12 -3.40
N ALA A 28 24.46 9.33 -3.09
CA ALA A 28 24.18 10.40 -4.04
C ALA A 28 25.42 10.88 -4.83
N ARG A 29 26.62 10.82 -4.24
CA ARG A 29 27.87 11.25 -4.89
C ARG A 29 28.19 10.45 -6.15
N ARG A 30 27.57 9.28 -6.32
CA ARG A 30 27.68 8.43 -7.51
C ARG A 30 26.60 8.68 -8.56
N SER A 31 25.49 9.38 -8.25
CA SER A 31 24.25 9.41 -9.06
C SER A 31 23.87 10.77 -9.67
N SER A 32 24.67 11.84 -9.52
CA SER A 32 24.24 13.20 -9.91
C SER A 32 24.69 13.68 -11.31
N ARG A 33 25.09 12.78 -12.22
CA ARG A 33 25.68 13.17 -13.52
C ARG A 33 24.65 13.30 -14.67
N SER A 34 23.54 12.57 -14.62
CA SER A 34 22.48 12.62 -15.64
C SER A 34 21.06 12.43 -15.06
N ALA A 35 20.02 12.75 -15.83
CA ALA A 35 18.63 12.51 -15.44
C ALA A 35 18.32 11.01 -15.26
N GLY A 36 18.95 10.14 -16.07
CA GLY A 36 18.84 8.68 -15.92
C GLY A 36 19.49 8.17 -14.63
N ASP A 37 20.58 8.80 -14.18
CA ASP A 37 21.18 8.48 -12.89
C ASP A 37 20.28 8.93 -11.73
N PHE A 38 19.68 10.11 -11.85
CA PHE A 38 18.82 10.67 -10.81
C PHE A 38 17.50 9.89 -10.65
N PHE A 39 16.80 9.55 -11.74
CA PHE A 39 15.48 8.91 -11.67
C PHE A 39 15.49 7.39 -11.84
N LEU A 40 16.54 6.80 -12.40
CA LEU A 40 16.63 5.35 -12.67
C LEU A 40 17.92 4.70 -12.14
N SER A 41 18.76 5.44 -11.41
CA SER A 41 20.00 4.91 -10.83
C SER A 41 20.93 4.25 -11.87
N GLY A 42 20.95 4.81 -13.08
CA GLY A 42 21.76 4.28 -14.20
C GLY A 42 21.37 2.87 -14.64
N ARG A 43 20.18 2.37 -14.25
CA ARG A 43 19.69 1.02 -14.54
C ARG A 43 20.66 -0.09 -14.09
N SER A 44 21.31 0.12 -12.96
CA SER A 44 22.41 -0.72 -12.47
C SER A 44 22.12 -1.39 -11.12
N MET A 45 20.89 -1.33 -10.63
CA MET A 45 20.57 -1.77 -9.27
C MET A 45 20.41 -3.30 -9.18
N PRO A 46 21.02 -3.96 -8.16
CA PRO A 46 20.90 -5.40 -7.96
C PRO A 46 19.54 -5.76 -7.33
N TRP A 47 19.12 -7.01 -7.54
CA TRP A 47 17.81 -7.52 -7.13
C TRP A 47 17.54 -7.39 -5.63
N TRP A 48 18.52 -7.72 -4.79
CA TRP A 48 18.35 -7.73 -3.33
C TRP A 48 18.07 -6.32 -2.80
N LEU A 49 18.77 -5.32 -3.35
CA LEU A 49 18.65 -3.93 -2.93
C LEU A 49 17.30 -3.34 -3.37
N LEU A 50 16.87 -3.64 -4.60
CA LEU A 50 15.58 -3.22 -5.11
C LEU A 50 14.41 -3.88 -4.37
N GLY A 51 14.51 -5.18 -4.08
CA GLY A 51 13.48 -5.90 -3.33
C GLY A 51 13.32 -5.35 -1.92
N VAL A 52 14.43 -5.04 -1.24
CA VAL A 52 14.39 -4.37 0.07
C VAL A 52 13.79 -2.96 -0.03
N SER A 53 14.17 -2.16 -1.05
CA SER A 53 13.57 -0.82 -1.25
C SER A 53 12.06 -0.87 -1.46
N MET A 54 11.54 -1.85 -2.22
CA MET A 54 10.09 -2.01 -2.39
C MET A 54 9.38 -2.35 -1.06
N VAL A 55 9.96 -3.23 -0.23
CA VAL A 55 9.33 -3.56 1.07
C VAL A 55 9.50 -2.44 2.09
N ALA A 56 10.58 -1.67 2.04
CA ALA A 56 10.79 -0.49 2.87
C ALA A 56 9.69 0.55 2.65
N CYS A 57 9.42 0.88 1.38
CA CYS A 57 8.36 1.82 1.00
C CYS A 57 6.97 1.37 1.47
N THR A 58 6.71 0.06 1.44
CA THR A 58 5.41 -0.48 1.89
C THR A 58 5.36 -0.76 3.38
N PHE A 59 6.49 -0.69 4.09
CA PHE A 59 6.53 -0.91 5.54
C PHE A 59 5.79 0.23 6.22
N SER A 60 6.17 1.48 5.90
CA SER A 60 5.50 2.73 6.29
C SER A 60 5.13 2.87 7.79
N CYS A 61 4.86 4.08 8.27
CA CYS A 61 4.50 4.25 9.70
C CYS A 61 3.01 3.98 9.98
N ASP A 62 2.16 4.02 8.95
CA ASP A 62 0.72 3.78 9.01
C ASP A 62 0.34 2.30 8.99
N THR A 63 1.14 1.45 8.33
CA THR A 63 0.79 0.03 8.11
C THR A 63 0.67 -0.76 9.42
N PRO A 64 1.55 -0.62 10.43
CA PRO A 64 1.36 -1.30 11.72
C PRO A 64 0.05 -0.89 12.41
N ASN A 65 -0.33 0.37 12.29
CA ASN A 65 -1.58 0.92 12.85
C ASN A 65 -2.79 0.33 12.10
N LEU A 66 -2.72 0.25 10.77
CA LEU A 66 -3.76 -0.37 9.94
C LEU A 66 -3.94 -1.86 10.26
N VAL A 67 -2.84 -2.61 10.36
CA VAL A 67 -2.88 -4.04 10.74
C VAL A 67 -3.49 -4.19 12.14
N THR A 68 -3.19 -3.27 13.04
CA THR A 68 -3.76 -3.27 14.39
C THR A 68 -5.26 -3.01 14.38
N ASP A 69 -5.74 -2.05 13.59
CA ASP A 69 -7.16 -1.80 13.39
C ASP A 69 -7.89 -3.03 12.83
N ILE A 70 -7.33 -3.64 11.78
CA ILE A 70 -7.88 -4.86 11.15
C ILE A 70 -7.95 -6.01 12.16
N VAL A 71 -6.88 -6.29 12.90
CA VAL A 71 -6.85 -7.41 13.84
C VAL A 71 -7.80 -7.17 15.02
N ARG A 72 -7.88 -5.94 15.54
CA ARG A 72 -8.78 -5.62 16.66
C ARG A 72 -10.25 -5.76 16.24
N THR A 73 -10.60 -5.27 15.05
CA THR A 73 -12.00 -5.26 14.58
C THR A 73 -12.42 -6.59 13.95
N GLN A 74 -11.62 -7.13 13.03
CA GLN A 74 -11.95 -8.28 12.17
C GLN A 74 -11.14 -9.55 12.50
N GLY A 75 -10.19 -9.48 13.43
CA GLY A 75 -9.28 -10.59 13.73
C GLY A 75 -8.21 -10.79 12.66
N VAL A 76 -7.40 -11.83 12.83
CA VAL A 76 -6.28 -12.14 11.94
C VAL A 76 -6.76 -12.40 10.51
N ALA A 77 -7.92 -13.06 10.34
CA ALA A 77 -8.56 -13.29 9.05
C ALA A 77 -8.84 -12.00 8.26
N GLY A 78 -9.09 -10.86 8.92
CA GLY A 78 -9.29 -9.57 8.24
C GLY A 78 -8.11 -9.15 7.36
N ASN A 79 -6.90 -9.69 7.61
CA ASN A 79 -5.72 -9.42 6.80
C ASN A 79 -5.81 -9.99 5.37
N TRP A 80 -6.78 -10.86 5.06
CA TRP A 80 -7.08 -11.24 3.68
C TRP A 80 -7.41 -10.03 2.78
N ALA A 81 -7.88 -8.93 3.36
CA ALA A 81 -8.04 -7.65 2.68
C ALA A 81 -6.77 -7.15 1.97
N TRP A 82 -5.57 -7.56 2.43
CA TRP A 82 -4.32 -7.24 1.74
C TRP A 82 -3.47 -8.46 1.38
N TRP A 83 -3.53 -9.58 2.12
CA TRP A 83 -2.84 -10.82 1.75
C TRP A 83 -3.24 -11.36 0.38
N ALA A 84 -4.45 -11.06 -0.10
CA ALA A 84 -4.89 -11.43 -1.44
C ALA A 84 -4.06 -10.74 -2.55
N PHE A 85 -3.49 -9.55 -2.32
CA PHE A 85 -2.64 -8.86 -3.30
C PHE A 85 -1.32 -9.58 -3.58
N LEU A 86 -0.97 -10.63 -2.82
CA LEU A 86 0.10 -11.55 -3.18
C LEU A 86 -0.12 -12.14 -4.58
N LEU A 87 -1.37 -12.34 -5.01
CA LEU A 87 -1.70 -12.75 -6.37
C LEU A 87 -1.19 -11.72 -7.40
N THR A 88 -1.45 -10.43 -7.19
CA THR A 88 -0.94 -9.35 -8.05
C THR A 88 0.58 -9.30 -8.03
N GLY A 89 1.17 -9.46 -6.84
CA GLY A 89 2.61 -9.48 -6.68
C GLY A 89 3.27 -10.62 -7.45
N MET A 90 2.81 -11.85 -7.25
CA MET A 90 3.36 -13.04 -7.91
C MET A 90 3.09 -13.06 -9.42
N LEU A 91 1.95 -12.54 -9.86
CA LEU A 91 1.69 -12.31 -11.28
C LEU A 91 2.70 -11.31 -11.87
N THR A 92 2.96 -10.22 -11.16
CA THR A 92 3.95 -9.22 -11.54
C THR A 92 5.34 -9.81 -11.65
N VAL A 93 5.77 -10.63 -10.67
CA VAL A 93 7.08 -11.32 -10.66
C VAL A 93 7.30 -12.13 -11.93
N PHE A 94 6.39 -13.06 -12.23
CA PHE A 94 6.66 -14.10 -13.24
C PHE A 94 6.18 -13.74 -14.65
N VAL A 95 5.29 -12.76 -14.79
CA VAL A 95 4.77 -12.34 -16.10
C VAL A 95 5.30 -10.98 -16.53
N TYR A 96 5.29 -9.98 -15.64
CA TYR A 96 5.45 -8.59 -16.05
C TYR A 96 6.82 -7.97 -15.73
N ALA A 97 7.52 -8.42 -14.70
CA ALA A 97 8.77 -7.79 -14.27
C ALA A 97 9.85 -7.79 -15.36
N LYS A 98 9.94 -8.87 -16.11
CA LYS A 98 10.81 -8.96 -17.30
C LYS A 98 10.38 -7.98 -18.41
N LEU A 99 9.07 -7.80 -18.63
CA LEU A 99 8.53 -6.95 -19.69
C LEU A 99 8.77 -5.47 -19.37
N TRP A 100 8.55 -5.08 -18.11
CA TRP A 100 8.87 -3.76 -17.63
C TRP A 100 10.35 -3.46 -17.83
N ARG A 101 11.24 -4.34 -17.37
CA ARG A 101 12.67 -4.10 -17.55
C ARG A 101 13.08 -4.02 -19.02
N ARG A 102 12.56 -4.92 -19.87
CA ARG A 102 12.83 -4.97 -21.32
C ARG A 102 12.34 -3.72 -22.06
N SER A 103 11.26 -3.09 -21.59
CA SER A 103 10.72 -1.87 -22.20
C SER A 103 11.74 -0.72 -22.24
N ALA A 104 12.72 -0.72 -21.32
CA ALA A 104 13.74 0.31 -21.18
C ALA A 104 13.16 1.73 -21.19
N LEU A 105 11.95 1.89 -20.64
CA LEU A 105 11.30 3.17 -20.47
C LEU A 105 11.91 3.93 -19.30
N ASP A 106 11.72 5.24 -19.28
CA ASP A 106 12.19 6.08 -18.18
C ASP A 106 11.17 6.15 -17.04
N THR A 107 9.88 6.05 -17.39
CA THR A 107 8.76 5.81 -16.48
C THR A 107 7.81 4.77 -17.09
N ASP A 108 6.96 4.17 -16.28
CA ASP A 108 5.90 3.27 -16.74
C ASP A 108 4.84 3.97 -17.60
N LEU A 109 4.66 5.29 -17.47
CA LEU A 109 3.74 6.06 -18.35
C LEU A 109 4.29 6.19 -19.77
N GLY A 110 5.59 6.01 -19.99
CA GLY A 110 6.16 5.84 -21.33
C GLY A 110 5.56 4.65 -22.09
N PHE A 111 4.88 3.73 -21.41
CA PHE A 111 4.17 2.60 -22.02
C PHE A 111 3.16 3.07 -23.08
N TYR A 112 2.45 4.17 -22.83
CA TYR A 112 1.41 4.66 -23.75
C TYR A 112 1.95 4.98 -25.14
N GLU A 113 3.16 5.53 -25.24
CA GLU A 113 3.72 5.94 -26.52
C GLU A 113 4.47 4.82 -27.25
N ILE A 114 4.78 3.71 -26.57
CA ILE A 114 5.26 2.50 -27.26
C ILE A 114 4.12 1.57 -27.66
N ARG A 115 2.97 1.65 -26.97
CA ARG A 115 1.83 0.74 -27.17
C ARG A 115 0.72 1.34 -28.03
N TYR A 116 0.49 2.65 -27.94
CA TYR A 116 -0.58 3.38 -28.62
C TYR A 116 -0.01 4.49 -29.49
N SER A 117 -0.84 5.02 -30.41
CA SER A 117 -0.42 6.01 -31.40
C SER A 117 -1.14 7.35 -31.26
N GLY A 118 -0.52 8.38 -31.84
CA GLY A 118 -1.15 9.68 -32.06
C GLY A 118 -1.35 10.53 -30.80
N ARG A 119 -2.22 11.54 -30.95
CA ARG A 119 -2.55 12.52 -29.88
C ARG A 119 -3.20 11.87 -28.65
N PRO A 120 -4.11 10.89 -28.76
CA PRO A 120 -4.72 10.26 -27.59
C PRO A 120 -3.69 9.60 -26.65
N ALA A 121 -2.67 8.92 -27.20
CA ALA A 121 -1.60 8.31 -26.42
C ALA A 121 -0.79 9.35 -25.62
N ALA A 122 -0.44 10.48 -26.27
CA ALA A 122 0.25 11.58 -25.63
C ALA A 122 -0.62 12.25 -24.54
N ALA A 123 -1.89 12.51 -24.84
CA ALA A 123 -2.83 13.09 -23.86
C ALA A 123 -3.00 12.18 -22.64
N LEU A 124 -3.15 10.87 -22.85
CA LEU A 124 -3.25 9.89 -21.77
C LEU A 124 -1.99 9.86 -20.89
N ARG A 125 -0.80 9.88 -21.52
CA ARG A 125 0.49 9.98 -20.80
C ARG A 125 0.56 11.24 -19.95
N GLY A 126 0.24 12.41 -20.52
CA GLY A 126 0.28 13.69 -19.81
C GLY A 126 -0.74 13.79 -18.67
N PHE A 127 -1.98 13.37 -18.92
CA PHE A 127 -3.03 13.33 -17.91
C PHE A 127 -2.62 12.43 -16.73
N ARG A 128 -2.17 11.20 -17.00
CA ARG A 128 -1.74 10.27 -15.95
C ARG A 128 -0.51 10.74 -15.20
N ALA A 129 0.39 11.49 -15.84
CA ALA A 129 1.54 12.07 -15.15
C ALA A 129 1.11 12.99 -14.00
N ILE A 130 0.09 13.83 -14.23
CA ILE A 130 -0.45 14.73 -13.20
C ILE A 130 -1.37 13.97 -12.24
N TYR A 131 -2.28 13.18 -12.77
CA TYR A 131 -3.25 12.43 -11.97
C TYR A 131 -2.57 11.46 -10.99
N LEU A 132 -1.61 10.65 -11.44
CA LEU A 132 -0.87 9.74 -10.57
C LEU A 132 0.29 10.43 -9.85
N GLY A 133 1.10 11.21 -10.58
CA GLY A 133 2.34 11.76 -10.06
C GLY A 133 2.15 12.94 -9.11
N VAL A 134 0.99 13.60 -9.15
CA VAL A 134 0.62 14.71 -8.27
C VAL A 134 -0.55 14.34 -7.38
N PHE A 135 -1.75 14.14 -7.91
CA PHE A 135 -2.96 13.97 -7.09
C PHE A 135 -2.91 12.71 -6.20
N PHE A 136 -2.77 11.50 -6.78
CA PHE A 136 -2.68 10.26 -5.97
C PHE A 136 -1.49 10.29 -5.01
N ASN A 137 -0.37 10.82 -5.48
CA ASN A 137 0.85 10.92 -4.70
C ASN A 137 0.65 11.78 -3.43
N ILE A 138 0.04 12.96 -3.57
CA ILE A 138 -0.31 13.84 -2.45
C ILE A 138 -1.23 13.13 -1.47
N MET A 139 -2.28 12.46 -1.95
CA MET A 139 -3.23 11.76 -1.09
C MET A 139 -2.58 10.64 -0.26
N ILE A 140 -1.66 9.88 -0.87
CA ILE A 140 -0.95 8.80 -0.19
C ILE A 140 0.01 9.37 0.85
N MET A 141 0.85 10.34 0.47
CA MET A 141 1.77 10.97 1.41
C MET A 141 1.02 11.70 2.54
N ALA A 142 -0.16 12.25 2.28
CA ALA A 142 -1.02 12.87 3.28
C ALA A 142 -1.55 11.82 4.28
N THR A 143 -1.96 10.65 3.79
CA THR A 143 -2.39 9.52 4.65
C THR A 143 -1.26 9.03 5.56
N VAL A 144 -0.05 8.90 5.03
CA VAL A 144 1.15 8.52 5.80
C VAL A 144 1.51 9.61 6.81
N SER A 145 1.37 10.88 6.43
CA SER A 145 1.59 12.04 7.30
C SER A 145 0.55 12.14 8.42
N LEU A 146 -0.70 11.75 8.17
CA LEU A 146 -1.73 11.62 9.20
C LEU A 146 -1.34 10.57 10.25
N ALA A 147 -0.81 9.42 9.84
CA ALA A 147 -0.32 8.42 10.79
C ALA A 147 0.85 8.95 11.62
N ALA A 148 1.76 9.70 11.01
CA ALA A 148 2.84 10.37 11.74
C ALA A 148 2.29 11.36 12.79
N ILE A 149 1.28 12.18 12.44
CA ILE A 149 0.58 13.08 13.38
C ILE A 149 0.02 12.31 14.58
N LYS A 150 -0.72 11.22 14.33
CA LYS A 150 -1.27 10.38 15.40
C LYS A 150 -0.19 9.82 16.33
N ILE A 151 0.91 9.33 15.75
CA ILE A 151 2.07 8.83 16.51
C ILE A 151 2.69 9.97 17.35
N GLY A 152 2.89 11.15 16.76
CA GLY A 152 3.46 12.30 17.46
C GLY A 152 2.61 12.78 18.62
N GLN A 153 1.28 12.77 18.48
CA GLN A 153 0.35 13.11 19.56
C GLN A 153 0.35 12.05 20.66
N VAL A 154 0.28 10.77 20.31
CA VAL A 154 0.23 9.66 21.29
C VAL A 154 1.54 9.59 22.10
N LEU A 155 2.69 9.66 21.44
CA LEU A 155 3.99 9.47 22.09
C LEU A 155 4.52 10.72 22.79
N PHE A 156 4.25 11.91 22.23
CA PHE A 156 4.94 13.14 22.64
C PHE A 156 3.99 14.31 22.93
N GLY A 157 2.68 14.18 22.65
CA GLY A 157 1.75 15.31 22.75
C GLY A 157 2.05 16.44 21.78
N LEU A 158 2.75 16.16 20.66
CA LEU A 158 3.11 17.18 19.67
C LEU A 158 1.88 17.67 18.92
N SER A 159 1.90 18.95 18.54
CA SER A 159 0.89 19.47 17.60
C SER A 159 1.06 18.80 16.22
N PRO A 160 -0.01 18.73 15.42
CA PRO A 160 0.07 18.17 14.05
C PRO A 160 1.15 18.85 13.20
N VAL A 161 1.22 20.18 13.23
CA VAL A 161 2.20 20.96 12.46
C VAL A 161 3.63 20.65 12.90
N ALA A 162 3.90 20.64 14.21
CA ALA A 162 5.24 20.34 14.72
C ALA A 162 5.68 18.93 14.31
N THR A 163 4.78 17.96 14.40
CA THR A 163 5.04 16.58 14.00
C THR A 163 5.46 16.47 12.54
N LEU A 164 4.73 17.14 11.63
CA LEU A 164 5.04 17.12 10.21
C LEU A 164 6.38 17.78 9.88
N LEU A 165 6.71 18.90 10.52
CA LEU A 165 7.98 19.60 10.30
C LEU A 165 9.17 18.71 10.69
N TRP A 166 9.11 18.07 11.86
CA TRP A 166 10.16 17.17 12.33
C TRP A 166 10.29 15.92 11.47
N ALA A 167 9.17 15.26 11.16
CA ALA A 167 9.16 14.05 10.34
C ALA A 167 9.66 14.30 8.91
N SER A 168 9.36 15.47 8.34
CA SER A 168 9.69 15.82 6.95
C SER A 168 11.09 16.38 6.77
N ALA A 169 11.72 16.96 7.81
CA ALA A 169 13.01 17.64 7.69
C ALA A 169 14.11 16.73 7.14
N GLY A 170 14.25 15.52 7.67
CA GLY A 170 15.25 14.56 7.20
C GLY A 170 15.01 14.13 5.76
N VAL A 171 13.76 13.84 5.41
CA VAL A 171 13.38 13.34 4.08
C VAL A 171 13.60 14.39 2.99
N ALA A 172 13.30 15.66 3.29
CA ALA A 172 13.48 16.76 2.35
C ALA A 172 14.95 16.90 1.92
N VAL A 173 15.90 16.64 2.82
CA VAL A 173 17.34 16.76 2.56
C VAL A 173 17.84 15.60 1.70
N TYR A 174 17.76 14.35 2.17
CA TYR A 174 18.43 13.27 1.46
C TYR A 174 17.69 12.84 0.18
N ALA A 175 16.35 12.94 0.13
CA ALA A 175 15.60 12.54 -1.06
C ALA A 175 15.85 13.50 -2.23
N THR A 176 15.86 14.81 -1.97
CA THR A 176 16.10 15.82 -3.03
C THR A 176 17.56 15.81 -3.51
N LEU A 177 18.51 15.56 -2.61
CA LEU A 177 19.93 15.48 -2.96
C LEU A 177 20.28 14.17 -3.68
N GLY A 178 19.77 13.03 -3.21
CA GLY A 178 20.19 11.69 -3.61
C GLY A 178 19.48 11.07 -4.81
N GLY A 179 18.30 11.58 -5.17
CA GLY A 179 17.44 10.95 -6.19
C GLY A 179 17.12 9.50 -5.83
N LEU A 180 16.81 8.69 -6.84
CA LEU A 180 16.44 7.30 -6.65
C LEU A 180 17.58 6.48 -6.01
N THR A 181 18.84 6.70 -6.39
CA THR A 181 19.96 5.93 -5.83
C THR A 181 20.14 6.18 -4.35
N GLY A 182 20.13 7.46 -3.92
CA GLY A 182 20.21 7.81 -2.51
C GLY A 182 19.03 7.23 -1.72
N SER A 183 17.82 7.31 -2.29
CA SER A 183 16.61 6.73 -1.69
C SER A 183 16.71 5.23 -1.50
N ILE A 184 17.16 4.47 -2.51
CA ILE A 184 17.23 3.00 -2.44
C ILE A 184 18.21 2.54 -1.34
N TRP A 185 19.34 3.23 -1.17
CA TRP A 185 20.30 2.89 -0.11
C TRP A 185 19.82 3.29 1.28
N ALA A 186 19.16 4.44 1.40
CA ALA A 186 18.49 4.84 2.62
C ALA A 186 17.41 3.81 2.99
N ASP A 187 16.58 3.39 2.03
CA ASP A 187 15.53 2.38 2.22
C ASP A 187 16.08 1.07 2.78
N PHE A 188 17.24 0.61 2.29
CA PHE A 188 17.88 -0.62 2.79
C PHE A 188 18.23 -0.52 4.27
N TYR A 189 18.86 0.60 4.66
CA TYR A 189 19.21 0.86 6.05
C TYR A 189 17.95 1.06 6.92
N GLN A 190 17.01 1.86 6.45
CA GLN A 190 15.75 2.18 7.14
C GLN A 190 14.88 0.95 7.36
N TYR A 191 14.80 0.05 6.36
CA TYR A 191 14.05 -1.19 6.50
C TYR A 191 14.64 -2.11 7.57
N ALA A 192 15.97 -2.20 7.66
CA ALA A 192 16.60 -2.99 8.72
C ALA A 192 16.24 -2.45 10.11
N VAL A 193 16.33 -1.13 10.31
CA VAL A 193 15.94 -0.49 11.57
C VAL A 193 14.44 -0.65 11.85
N ALA A 194 13.58 -0.45 10.84
CA ALA A 194 12.13 -0.59 10.95
C ALA A 194 11.71 -2.02 11.32
N MET A 195 12.27 -3.03 10.65
CA MET A 195 11.96 -4.43 10.89
C MET A 195 12.45 -4.89 12.28
N LEU A 196 13.65 -4.49 12.68
CA LEU A 196 14.17 -4.77 14.02
C LEU A 196 13.28 -4.12 15.10
N GLY A 197 12.87 -2.87 14.88
CA GLY A 197 11.94 -2.16 15.76
C GLY A 197 10.60 -2.87 15.90
N ALA A 198 10.00 -3.33 14.80
CA ALA A 198 8.74 -4.08 14.87
C ALA A 198 8.87 -5.43 15.58
N ILE A 199 9.93 -6.20 15.32
CA ILE A 199 10.20 -7.47 16.03
C ILE A 199 10.38 -7.19 17.52
N PHE A 200 11.18 -6.19 17.87
CA PHE A 200 11.39 -5.80 19.25
C PHE A 200 10.09 -5.40 19.94
N ALA A 201 9.25 -4.57 19.28
CA ALA A 201 7.96 -4.17 19.80
C ALA A 201 7.05 -5.38 20.10
N ALA A 202 7.04 -6.38 19.22
CA ALA A 202 6.28 -7.60 19.42
C ALA A 202 6.81 -8.43 20.61
N VAL A 203 8.12 -8.60 20.71
CA VAL A 203 8.76 -9.34 21.82
C VAL A 203 8.51 -8.64 23.15
N TYR A 204 8.68 -7.33 23.21
CA TYR A 204 8.42 -6.55 24.40
C TYR A 204 6.95 -6.59 24.81
N ALA A 205 6.03 -6.42 23.85
CA ALA A 205 4.59 -6.45 24.12
C ALA A 205 4.14 -7.77 24.78
N VAL A 206 4.76 -8.90 24.42
CA VAL A 206 4.40 -10.22 24.97
C VAL A 206 5.09 -10.52 26.30
N ASN A 207 6.30 -10.01 26.51
CA ASN A 207 7.11 -10.37 27.67
C ASN A 207 7.07 -9.35 28.80
N SER A 208 6.44 -8.18 28.61
CA SER A 208 6.37 -7.13 29.62
C SER A 208 5.23 -7.41 30.62
N PRO A 209 5.52 -7.62 31.92
CA PRO A 209 4.50 -7.83 32.94
C PRO A 209 3.55 -6.62 33.09
N GLU A 210 4.02 -5.44 32.69
CA GLU A 210 3.28 -4.18 32.76
C GLU A 210 2.21 -4.05 31.67
N ILE A 211 2.26 -4.91 30.65
CA ILE A 211 1.38 -4.89 29.48
C ILE A 211 0.36 -6.02 29.58
N GLY A 212 -0.86 -5.67 30.00
CA GLY A 212 -2.01 -6.58 30.01
C GLY A 212 -1.87 -7.81 30.92
N GLY A 213 -0.82 -7.90 31.74
CA GLY A 213 -0.52 -9.06 32.57
C GLY A 213 -0.09 -10.31 31.79
N VAL A 214 0.25 -10.17 30.50
CA VAL A 214 0.73 -11.27 29.65
C VAL A 214 2.24 -11.32 29.72
N SER A 215 2.81 -12.48 30.03
CA SER A 215 4.27 -12.68 30.12
C SER A 215 4.81 -13.68 29.09
N SER A 216 3.92 -14.34 28.33
CA SER A 216 4.29 -15.30 27.30
C SER A 216 3.25 -15.40 26.20
N LEU A 217 3.67 -15.90 25.02
CA LEU A 217 2.75 -16.21 23.92
C LEU A 217 1.65 -17.21 24.34
N ARG A 218 1.98 -18.16 25.23
CA ARG A 218 1.02 -19.15 25.72
C ARG A 218 -0.11 -18.48 26.50
N GLU A 219 0.23 -17.54 27.40
CA GLU A 219 -0.76 -16.78 28.16
C GLU A 219 -1.59 -15.88 27.24
N LEU A 220 -0.94 -15.20 26.30
CA LEU A 220 -1.61 -14.34 25.32
C LEU A 220 -2.71 -15.10 24.58
N PHE A 221 -2.39 -16.27 24.03
CA PHE A 221 -3.31 -17.05 23.22
C PHE A 221 -4.33 -17.85 24.04
N ALA A 222 -4.14 -17.95 25.36
CA ALA A 222 -5.15 -18.50 26.28
C ALA A 222 -6.23 -17.46 26.67
N ASN A 223 -5.96 -16.16 26.47
CA ASN A 223 -6.95 -15.11 26.72
C ASN A 223 -8.15 -15.24 25.77
N THR A 224 -9.37 -15.16 26.30
CA THR A 224 -10.62 -15.40 25.56
C THR A 224 -10.86 -14.39 24.43
N ASP A 225 -10.56 -13.11 24.67
CA ASP A 225 -10.77 -12.05 23.68
C ASP A 225 -9.76 -12.17 22.53
N VAL A 226 -8.54 -12.63 22.84
CA VAL A 226 -7.49 -12.91 21.85
C VAL A 226 -7.83 -14.17 21.06
N ALA A 227 -8.20 -15.26 21.73
CA ALA A 227 -8.51 -16.55 21.09
C ALA A 227 -9.61 -16.40 20.01
N ALA A 228 -10.62 -15.56 20.27
CA ALA A 228 -11.69 -15.25 19.31
C ALA A 228 -11.21 -14.51 18.05
N LYS A 229 -9.99 -13.94 18.05
CA LYS A 229 -9.43 -13.15 16.95
C LYS A 229 -8.27 -13.85 16.22
N MET A 230 -7.87 -15.05 16.64
CA MET A 230 -6.69 -15.76 16.10
C MET A 230 -6.92 -16.50 14.78
N ASN A 231 -8.17 -16.72 14.38
CA ASN A 231 -8.47 -17.48 13.17
C ASN A 231 -7.88 -16.77 11.93
N MET A 232 -7.05 -17.48 11.17
CA MET A 232 -6.41 -16.98 9.93
C MET A 232 -7.35 -17.01 8.72
N PHE A 233 -8.50 -17.68 8.87
CA PHE A 233 -9.58 -17.78 7.91
C PHE A 233 -10.89 -17.44 8.63
N PRO A 234 -11.91 -16.94 7.93
CA PRO A 234 -13.24 -16.75 8.51
C PRO A 234 -13.76 -18.08 9.10
N ASP A 235 -14.18 -18.07 10.36
CA ASP A 235 -14.60 -19.26 11.11
C ASP A 235 -16.10 -19.61 10.96
N GLY A 236 -16.79 -18.90 10.06
CA GLY A 236 -18.22 -19.05 9.83
C GLY A 236 -19.09 -18.21 10.77
N ALA A 237 -18.53 -17.54 11.79
CA ALA A 237 -19.23 -16.50 12.53
C ALA A 237 -19.46 -15.30 11.58
N GLY A 238 -20.73 -15.00 11.30
CA GLY A 238 -21.13 -14.06 10.23
C GLY A 238 -21.55 -14.75 8.92
N GLY A 239 -21.56 -16.09 8.87
CA GLY A 239 -22.13 -16.88 7.78
C GLY A 239 -21.45 -16.66 6.43
N LEU A 240 -22.24 -16.85 5.35
CA LEU A 240 -21.78 -16.65 3.97
C LEU A 240 -21.23 -15.23 3.74
N SER A 241 -21.77 -14.22 4.44
CA SER A 241 -21.35 -12.82 4.27
C SER A 241 -19.90 -12.59 4.68
N ALA A 242 -19.49 -13.09 5.85
CA ALA A 242 -18.10 -12.99 6.29
C ALA A 242 -17.15 -13.73 5.34
N LEU A 243 -17.50 -14.94 4.90
CA LEU A 243 -16.71 -15.69 3.93
C LEU A 243 -16.55 -14.93 2.60
N MET A 244 -17.65 -14.38 2.10
CA MET A 244 -17.68 -13.66 0.83
C MET A 244 -16.86 -12.36 0.90
N THR A 245 -17.08 -11.53 1.92
CA THR A 245 -16.43 -10.23 2.06
C THR A 245 -14.96 -10.35 2.46
N VAL A 246 -14.61 -11.20 3.42
CA VAL A 246 -13.26 -11.26 4.00
C VAL A 246 -12.30 -12.09 3.14
N LEU A 247 -12.77 -13.13 2.45
CA LEU A 247 -11.90 -14.06 1.72
C LEU A 247 -12.18 -14.10 0.23
N ILE A 248 -13.40 -14.44 -0.17
CA ILE A 248 -13.71 -14.74 -1.58
C ILE A 248 -13.56 -13.50 -2.45
N LEU A 249 -14.12 -12.36 -2.04
CA LEU A 249 -14.02 -11.12 -2.81
C LEU A 249 -12.57 -10.64 -2.94
N PRO A 250 -11.75 -10.61 -1.87
CA PRO A 250 -10.33 -10.32 -2.01
C PRO A 250 -9.59 -11.20 -3.02
N VAL A 251 -9.79 -12.52 -2.94
CA VAL A 251 -9.09 -13.52 -3.76
C VAL A 251 -9.62 -13.61 -5.20
N ALA A 252 -10.91 -13.35 -5.42
CA ALA A 252 -11.53 -13.45 -6.74
C ALA A 252 -11.47 -12.14 -7.53
N VAL A 253 -11.61 -11.00 -6.85
CA VAL A 253 -11.91 -9.71 -7.49
C VAL A 253 -10.95 -8.61 -7.05
N GLN A 254 -10.70 -8.44 -5.75
CA GLN A 254 -9.97 -7.27 -5.26
C GLN A 254 -8.49 -7.27 -5.66
N TRP A 255 -7.86 -8.44 -5.73
CA TRP A 255 -6.42 -8.51 -5.98
C TRP A 255 -6.02 -7.87 -7.31
N TRP A 256 -6.90 -7.84 -8.30
CA TRP A 256 -6.70 -7.19 -9.59
C TRP A 256 -7.45 -5.86 -9.72
N ASN A 257 -7.75 -5.21 -8.60
CA ASN A 257 -8.18 -3.81 -8.58
C ASN A 257 -6.98 -2.86 -8.49
N VAL A 258 -7.07 -1.71 -9.16
CA VAL A 258 -6.03 -0.69 -9.21
C VAL A 258 -6.42 0.44 -8.29
N TRP A 259 -5.78 0.58 -7.15
CA TRP A 259 -6.16 1.63 -6.19
C TRP A 259 -4.95 2.35 -5.59
N TYR A 260 -3.81 1.68 -5.57
CA TYR A 260 -2.55 2.20 -5.07
C TYR A 260 -1.49 2.10 -6.17
N PRO A 261 -0.68 3.15 -6.38
CA PRO A 261 0.52 3.05 -7.22
C PRO A 261 1.42 1.93 -6.70
N GLY A 262 1.79 0.98 -7.54
CA GLY A 262 2.50 -0.24 -7.14
C GLY A 262 1.58 -1.44 -6.85
N ALA A 263 0.27 -1.24 -6.66
CA ALA A 263 -0.71 -2.32 -6.57
C ALA A 263 -1.41 -2.61 -7.92
N GLU A 264 -0.99 -1.98 -9.02
CA GLU A 264 -1.54 -2.31 -10.33
C GLU A 264 -1.28 -3.78 -10.68
N PRO A 265 -2.31 -4.53 -11.12
CA PRO A 265 -2.13 -5.88 -11.57
C PRO A 265 -1.27 -5.85 -12.85
N GLY A 266 -0.09 -6.46 -12.76
CA GLY A 266 0.96 -6.41 -13.78
C GLY A 266 2.07 -5.39 -13.54
N GLY A 267 2.08 -4.75 -12.38
CA GLY A 267 3.10 -3.80 -11.95
C GLY A 267 2.88 -2.41 -12.57
N GLY A 268 3.14 -1.40 -11.76
CA GLY A 268 3.01 0.01 -12.10
C GLY A 268 3.65 0.87 -11.02
N GLY A 269 3.61 2.19 -11.18
CA GLY A 269 4.02 3.11 -10.14
C GLY A 269 5.48 2.94 -9.69
N TYR A 270 5.73 3.05 -8.39
CA TYR A 270 7.08 2.91 -7.85
C TYR A 270 7.66 1.49 -8.03
N ILE A 271 6.84 0.43 -8.04
CA ILE A 271 7.34 -0.94 -8.30
C ILE A 271 7.89 -1.03 -9.73
N ALA A 272 7.17 -0.47 -10.71
CA ALA A 272 7.68 -0.37 -12.08
C ALA A 272 8.97 0.45 -12.17
N GLN A 273 9.07 1.56 -11.45
CA GLN A 273 10.31 2.35 -11.38
C GLN A 273 11.50 1.51 -10.88
N ARG A 274 11.31 0.66 -9.85
CA ARG A 274 12.37 -0.25 -9.36
C ARG A 274 12.68 -1.37 -10.34
N MET A 275 11.69 -1.89 -11.07
CA MET A 275 11.95 -2.86 -12.13
C MET A 275 12.73 -2.24 -13.31
N LEU A 276 12.44 -0.98 -13.66
CA LEU A 276 13.14 -0.23 -14.70
C LEU A 276 14.58 0.11 -14.33
N SER A 277 14.87 0.31 -13.03
CA SER A 277 16.22 0.60 -12.53
C SER A 277 17.11 -0.65 -12.32
N ALA A 278 16.56 -1.85 -12.48
CA ALA A 278 17.30 -3.10 -12.32
C ALA A 278 18.37 -3.29 -13.42
N LYS A 279 19.48 -3.98 -13.08
CA LYS A 279 20.56 -4.32 -14.03
C LYS A 279 20.05 -4.98 -15.31
N ASN A 280 19.17 -5.97 -15.15
CA ASN A 280 18.64 -6.82 -16.21
C ASN A 280 17.33 -7.48 -15.77
N GLU A 281 16.71 -8.27 -16.66
CA GLU A 281 15.42 -8.91 -16.40
C GLU A 281 15.47 -9.84 -15.17
N LYS A 282 16.57 -10.59 -15.01
CA LYS A 282 16.79 -11.46 -13.83
C LYS A 282 16.77 -10.66 -12.54
N ASN A 283 17.38 -9.47 -12.52
CA ASN A 283 17.37 -8.65 -11.32
C ASN A 283 15.99 -8.03 -11.02
N ALA A 284 15.21 -7.70 -12.06
CA ALA A 284 13.83 -7.21 -11.87
C ALA A 284 12.90 -8.30 -11.29
N VAL A 285 12.99 -9.53 -11.83
CA VAL A 285 12.24 -10.69 -11.31
C VAL A 285 12.69 -11.03 -9.88
N GLY A 286 13.99 -11.09 -9.63
CA GLY A 286 14.52 -11.37 -8.29
C GLY A 286 14.11 -10.32 -7.25
N ALA A 287 14.11 -9.03 -7.64
CA ALA A 287 13.72 -7.93 -6.75
C ALA A 287 12.25 -8.03 -6.34
N THR A 288 11.38 -8.20 -7.33
CA THR A 288 9.94 -8.34 -7.08
C THR A 288 9.61 -9.61 -6.30
N LEU A 289 10.33 -10.72 -6.52
CA LEU A 289 10.14 -11.95 -5.75
C LEU A 289 10.55 -11.77 -4.28
N LEU A 290 11.73 -11.18 -4.03
CA LEU A 290 12.20 -10.86 -2.69
C LEU A 290 11.22 -9.94 -1.96
N PHE A 291 10.76 -8.89 -2.64
CA PHE A 291 9.75 -7.98 -2.12
C PHE A 291 8.52 -8.73 -1.61
N ASN A 292 7.91 -9.59 -2.44
CA ASN A 292 6.71 -10.32 -2.05
C ASN A 292 6.95 -11.25 -0.86
N PHE A 293 8.09 -11.95 -0.81
CA PHE A 293 8.41 -12.79 0.33
C PHE A 293 8.54 -11.97 1.63
N LEU A 294 9.33 -10.89 1.61
CA LEU A 294 9.52 -10.04 2.79
C LEU A 294 8.22 -9.35 3.22
N HIS A 295 7.44 -8.87 2.26
CA HIS A 295 6.20 -8.12 2.48
C HIS A 295 5.08 -8.97 3.11
N TYR A 296 4.91 -10.22 2.64
CA TYR A 296 3.80 -11.08 3.06
C TYR A 296 4.17 -12.16 4.07
N ALA A 297 5.35 -12.80 3.98
CA ALA A 297 5.69 -13.91 4.88
C ALA A 297 6.34 -13.44 6.18
N MET A 298 7.24 -12.46 6.12
CA MET A 298 8.09 -12.09 7.26
C MET A 298 7.54 -10.90 8.06
N ARG A 299 7.20 -9.82 7.36
CA ARG A 299 6.83 -8.53 7.96
C ARG A 299 5.52 -8.50 8.80
N PRO A 300 4.44 -9.23 8.47
CA PRO A 300 3.16 -9.04 9.16
C PRO A 300 3.13 -9.50 10.63
N TRP A 301 3.87 -10.58 10.97
CA TRP A 301 3.74 -11.24 12.27
C TRP A 301 4.05 -10.35 13.47
N PRO A 302 5.14 -9.56 13.48
CA PRO A 302 5.38 -8.63 14.58
C PRO A 302 4.20 -7.70 14.85
N TRP A 303 3.58 -7.15 13.80
CA TRP A 303 2.43 -6.24 13.94
C TRP A 303 1.17 -6.96 14.42
N ILE A 304 0.90 -8.17 13.91
CA ILE A 304 -0.23 -8.99 14.34
C ILE A 304 -0.09 -9.33 15.83
N ILE A 305 1.11 -9.67 16.30
CA ILE A 305 1.36 -9.96 17.71
C ILE A 305 1.06 -8.72 18.56
N VAL A 306 1.62 -7.55 18.22
CA VAL A 306 1.35 -6.31 18.97
C VAL A 306 -0.15 -5.98 18.99
N ALA A 307 -0.85 -6.20 17.87
CA ALA A 307 -2.27 -6.00 17.78
C ALA A 307 -3.08 -6.95 18.69
N LEU A 308 -2.70 -8.23 18.76
CA LEU A 308 -3.34 -9.20 19.66
C LEU A 308 -3.09 -8.86 21.14
N VAL A 309 -1.86 -8.46 21.51
CA VAL A 309 -1.57 -8.00 22.87
C VAL A 309 -2.40 -6.76 23.20
N SER A 310 -2.60 -5.85 22.24
CA SER A 310 -3.38 -4.64 22.46
C SER A 310 -4.85 -4.92 22.83
N LEU A 311 -5.41 -6.08 22.47
CA LEU A 311 -6.77 -6.48 22.88
C LEU A 311 -6.85 -6.70 24.40
N VAL A 312 -5.77 -7.19 25.00
CA VAL A 312 -5.69 -7.40 26.46
C VAL A 312 -5.41 -6.07 27.16
N GLN A 313 -4.44 -5.30 26.67
CA GLN A 313 -4.04 -4.03 27.28
C GLN A 313 -5.11 -2.93 27.14
N PHE A 314 -5.80 -2.91 26.01
CA PHE A 314 -6.87 -1.96 25.70
C PHE A 314 -8.11 -2.73 25.23
N PRO A 315 -8.90 -3.30 26.17
CA PRO A 315 -10.09 -4.09 25.82
C PRO A 315 -11.09 -3.29 24.99
N ILE A 316 -11.70 -3.95 24.01
CA ILE A 316 -12.76 -3.34 23.19
C ILE A 316 -14.01 -3.18 24.07
N THR A 317 -14.67 -2.02 24.00
CA THR A 317 -15.93 -1.79 24.73
C THR A 317 -16.95 -2.88 24.35
N PRO A 318 -17.55 -3.61 25.31
CA PRO A 318 -18.48 -4.69 25.00
C PRO A 318 -19.70 -4.23 24.18
N PRO A 319 -20.27 -5.05 23.28
CA PRO A 319 -21.36 -4.64 22.38
C PRO A 319 -22.56 -3.99 23.07
N ALA A 320 -22.96 -4.49 24.25
CA ALA A 320 -24.06 -3.91 25.03
C ALA A 320 -23.76 -2.48 25.49
N GLN A 321 -22.52 -2.20 25.89
CA GLN A 321 -22.08 -0.86 26.27
C GLN A 321 -21.95 0.05 25.04
N GLN A 322 -21.52 -0.48 23.88
CA GLN A 322 -21.52 0.29 22.63
C GLN A 322 -22.95 0.73 22.25
N ALA A 323 -23.93 -0.18 22.38
CA ALA A 323 -25.33 0.13 22.11
C ALA A 323 -25.88 1.21 23.06
N ALA A 324 -25.67 1.03 24.37
CA ALA A 324 -26.06 2.02 25.38
C ALA A 324 -25.41 3.39 25.14
N ALA A 325 -24.14 3.43 24.72
CA ALA A 325 -23.46 4.67 24.39
C ALA A 325 -24.06 5.37 23.14
N ARG A 326 -24.45 4.60 22.11
CA ARG A 326 -25.15 5.15 20.93
C ARG A 326 -26.52 5.72 21.30
N GLU A 327 -27.26 5.04 22.17
CA GLU A 327 -28.54 5.52 22.70
C GLU A 327 -28.36 6.81 23.51
N TRP A 328 -27.34 6.85 24.38
CA TRP A 328 -27.01 8.04 25.15
C TRP A 328 -26.67 9.23 24.24
N LEU A 329 -25.86 9.02 23.21
CA LEU A 329 -25.50 10.07 22.24
C LEU A 329 -26.73 10.60 21.50
N ALA A 330 -27.67 9.73 21.12
CA ALA A 330 -28.92 10.12 20.49
C ALA A 330 -29.81 10.94 21.44
N ALA A 331 -29.90 10.52 22.70
CA ALA A 331 -30.66 11.21 23.74
C ALA A 331 -30.07 12.60 24.09
N HIS A 332 -28.75 12.77 23.96
CA HIS A 332 -28.03 14.02 24.28
C HIS A 332 -27.61 14.80 23.02
N SER A 333 -28.34 14.67 21.92
CA SER A 333 -27.99 15.29 20.62
C SER A 333 -27.71 16.79 20.68
N ALA A 334 -28.39 17.54 21.55
CA ALA A 334 -28.13 18.97 21.75
C ALA A 334 -26.74 19.23 22.35
N LEU A 335 -26.34 18.49 23.39
CA LEU A 335 -25.02 18.57 24.00
C LEU A 335 -23.94 18.12 23.03
N VAL A 336 -24.18 17.02 22.30
CA VAL A 336 -23.29 16.52 21.26
C VAL A 336 -23.11 17.57 20.15
N GLY A 337 -24.17 18.25 19.74
CA GLY A 337 -24.10 19.33 18.75
C GLY A 337 -23.35 20.57 19.24
N GLN A 338 -23.37 20.87 20.54
CA GLN A 338 -22.53 21.92 21.14
C GLN A 338 -21.06 21.50 21.15
N TYR A 339 -20.79 20.25 21.52
CA TYR A 339 -19.46 19.65 21.50
C TYR A 339 -18.81 19.74 20.11
N ASP A 340 -19.58 19.44 19.05
CA ASP A 340 -19.08 19.49 17.68
C ASP A 340 -18.77 20.92 17.19
N LYS A 341 -19.46 21.92 17.74
CA LYS A 341 -19.22 23.32 17.38
C LYS A 341 -18.01 23.89 18.13
N ASP A 342 -17.98 23.68 19.44
CA ASP A 342 -16.91 24.18 20.31
C ASP A 342 -16.83 23.36 21.61
N ALA A 343 -16.14 22.22 21.54
CA ALA A 343 -15.90 21.38 22.71
C ALA A 343 -15.16 22.13 23.84
N ALA A 344 -14.34 23.14 23.52
CA ALA A 344 -13.56 23.87 24.51
C ALA A 344 -14.42 24.81 25.38
N ALA A 345 -15.57 25.26 24.86
CA ALA A 345 -16.54 26.05 25.60
C ALA A 345 -17.39 25.25 26.60
N LEU A 346 -17.45 23.92 26.46
CA LEU A 346 -18.21 23.07 27.37
C LEU A 346 -17.47 22.83 28.70
N PRO A 347 -18.20 22.67 29.82
CA PRO A 347 -17.65 22.17 31.08
C PRO A 347 -16.84 20.88 30.86
N GLU A 348 -15.75 20.73 31.60
CA GLU A 348 -14.83 19.59 31.45
C GLU A 348 -15.53 18.22 31.61
N ILE A 349 -16.48 18.14 32.54
CA ILE A 349 -17.26 16.92 32.81
C ILE A 349 -18.11 16.57 31.59
N GLU A 350 -18.90 17.52 31.07
CA GLU A 350 -19.76 17.29 29.90
C GLU A 350 -18.95 16.94 28.65
N ARG A 351 -17.79 17.61 28.48
CA ARG A 351 -16.84 17.31 27.42
C ARG A 351 -16.32 15.87 27.54
N ALA A 352 -15.92 15.46 28.74
CA ALA A 352 -15.42 14.12 29.00
C ALA A 352 -16.50 13.06 28.79
N GLU A 353 -17.75 13.31 29.18
CA GLU A 353 -18.88 12.41 28.98
C GLU A 353 -19.18 12.20 27.49
N VAL A 354 -19.31 13.27 26.70
CA VAL A 354 -19.55 13.16 25.26
C VAL A 354 -18.41 12.41 24.56
N ARG A 355 -17.17 12.76 24.88
CA ARG A 355 -15.98 12.09 24.33
C ARG A 355 -15.97 10.60 24.67
N GLN A 356 -16.22 10.25 25.94
CA GLN A 356 -16.22 8.88 26.41
C GLN A 356 -17.35 8.07 25.76
N ALA A 357 -18.56 8.63 25.69
CA ALA A 357 -19.69 7.99 25.03
C ALA A 357 -19.42 7.77 23.53
N ARG A 358 -18.79 8.73 22.83
CA ARG A 358 -18.33 8.53 21.45
C ARG A 358 -17.35 7.38 21.34
N ALA A 359 -16.31 7.37 22.16
CA ALA A 359 -15.31 6.30 22.14
C ALA A 359 -15.93 4.93 22.44
N ASP A 360 -16.81 4.84 23.45
CA ASP A 360 -17.51 3.61 23.78
C ASP A 360 -18.43 3.14 22.64
N ALA A 361 -19.16 4.06 21.98
CA ALA A 361 -19.98 3.73 20.82
C ALA A 361 -19.17 3.15 19.63
N PHE A 362 -17.89 3.53 19.52
CA PHE A 362 -16.93 3.02 18.54
C PHE A 362 -16.11 1.81 19.03
N GLY A 363 -16.27 1.36 20.27
CA GLY A 363 -15.49 0.23 20.80
C GLY A 363 -14.09 0.61 21.32
N THR A 364 -13.77 1.90 21.41
CA THR A 364 -12.44 2.43 21.76
C THR A 364 -12.38 3.11 23.13
N GLY A 365 -13.35 2.86 24.00
CA GLY A 365 -13.43 3.54 25.30
C GLY A 365 -12.22 3.36 26.22
N SER A 366 -11.59 2.17 26.20
CA SER A 366 -10.34 1.94 26.95
C SER A 366 -9.18 2.79 26.44
N LEU A 367 -9.08 2.99 25.11
CA LEU A 367 -8.08 3.85 24.49
C LEU A 367 -8.35 5.32 24.84
N ALA A 368 -9.61 5.76 24.81
CA ALA A 368 -9.98 7.12 25.17
C ALA A 368 -9.60 7.47 26.63
N ARG A 369 -9.76 6.53 27.56
CA ARG A 369 -9.31 6.66 28.96
C ARG A 369 -7.79 6.65 29.09
N ALA A 370 -7.11 5.79 28.34
CA ALA A 370 -5.66 5.69 28.38
C ALA A 370 -4.94 6.91 27.78
N PHE A 371 -5.56 7.58 26.80
CA PHE A 371 -4.98 8.69 26.05
C PHE A 371 -5.95 9.90 26.02
N PRO A 372 -6.12 10.62 27.15
CA PRO A 372 -7.01 11.78 27.23
C PRO A 372 -6.57 12.96 26.34
N GLN A 373 -5.29 13.04 26.00
CA GLN A 373 -4.70 14.10 25.17
C GLN A 373 -4.89 13.90 23.66
N VAL A 374 -5.31 12.71 23.23
CA VAL A 374 -5.51 12.42 21.80
C VAL A 374 -6.82 13.03 21.37
N ASP A 375 -6.77 13.84 20.30
CA ASP A 375 -7.95 14.46 19.72
C ASP A 375 -8.99 13.40 19.32
N ASP A 376 -10.26 13.69 19.60
CA ASP A 376 -11.39 12.78 19.39
C ASP A 376 -11.47 12.18 18.00
N GLN A 377 -11.16 13.00 16.98
CA GLN A 377 -11.17 12.58 15.58
C GLN A 377 -10.18 11.43 15.29
N PHE A 378 -9.12 11.28 16.11
CA PHE A 378 -8.11 10.25 15.94
C PHE A 378 -8.34 9.02 16.84
N LEU A 379 -9.35 9.01 17.72
CA LEU A 379 -9.68 7.88 18.61
C LEU A 379 -10.33 6.71 17.87
N ARG A 380 -9.48 5.88 17.27
CA ARG A 380 -9.85 4.68 16.49
C ARG A 380 -9.01 3.48 16.94
N HIS A 381 -9.28 2.27 16.44
CA HIS A 381 -8.53 1.08 16.91
C HIS A 381 -7.05 1.10 16.46
N ASP A 382 -6.72 1.86 15.43
CA ASP A 382 -5.36 2.00 14.89
C ASP A 382 -4.36 2.64 15.88
N ILE A 383 -4.82 3.49 16.80
CA ILE A 383 -3.94 4.13 17.81
C ILE A 383 -3.50 3.16 18.92
N ALA A 384 -4.08 1.96 18.98
CA ALA A 384 -3.64 0.96 19.95
C ALA A 384 -2.17 0.60 19.74
N TYR A 385 -1.67 0.56 18.50
CA TYR A 385 -0.26 0.26 18.21
C TYR A 385 0.71 1.30 18.82
N PRO A 386 0.62 2.61 18.53
CA PRO A 386 1.45 3.60 19.20
C PRO A 386 1.18 3.66 20.71
N GLY A 387 -0.03 3.33 21.17
CA GLY A 387 -0.35 3.22 22.59
C GLY A 387 0.38 2.07 23.31
N MET A 388 0.66 0.97 22.63
CA MET A 388 1.52 -0.11 23.15
C MET A 388 2.97 0.36 23.27
N ILE A 389 3.44 1.11 22.27
CA ILE A 389 4.80 1.62 22.21
C ILE A 389 5.06 2.68 23.29
N SER A 390 4.07 3.51 23.62
CA SER A 390 4.22 4.54 24.66
C SER A 390 4.42 3.98 26.07
N LYS A 391 4.28 2.65 26.24
CA LYS A 391 4.49 1.93 27.51
C LYS A 391 5.86 1.26 27.60
N MET A 392 6.76 1.57 26.67
CA MET A 392 8.12 1.02 26.67
C MET A 392 9.05 1.77 27.64
N PRO A 393 10.03 1.09 28.25
CA PRO A 393 11.02 1.70 29.13
C PRO A 393 11.93 2.68 28.37
N GLU A 394 12.63 3.53 29.14
CA GLU A 394 13.58 4.52 28.62
C GLU A 394 14.69 3.88 27.76
N GLY A 395 15.16 4.59 26.74
CA GLY A 395 16.14 4.11 25.75
C GLY A 395 15.52 3.27 24.63
N TRP A 396 14.49 2.48 24.95
CA TRP A 396 13.78 1.64 23.99
C TRP A 396 12.76 2.42 23.17
N LEU A 397 12.16 3.45 23.78
CA LEU A 397 11.28 4.37 23.08
C LEU A 397 12.00 5.03 21.89
N GLY A 398 13.25 5.47 22.07
CA GLY A 398 14.07 6.08 21.03
C GLY A 398 14.34 5.14 19.85
N LEU A 399 14.58 3.86 20.11
CA LEU A 399 14.76 2.85 19.05
C LEU A 399 13.49 2.64 18.24
N ILE A 400 12.33 2.54 18.89
CA ILE A 400 11.06 2.39 18.18
C ILE A 400 10.69 3.66 17.42
N VAL A 401 10.89 4.83 18.00
CA VAL A 401 10.64 6.10 17.32
C VAL A 401 11.53 6.22 16.09
N ALA A 402 12.82 5.88 16.20
CA ALA A 402 13.72 5.81 15.06
C ALA A 402 13.18 4.83 13.99
N SER A 403 12.65 3.68 14.39
CA SER A 403 12.05 2.69 13.48
C SER A 403 10.80 3.21 12.74
N LEU A 404 9.93 3.96 13.42
CA LEU A 404 8.73 4.57 12.84
C LEU A 404 9.07 5.73 11.91
N VAL A 405 10.05 6.56 12.31
CA VAL A 405 10.60 7.63 11.47
C VAL A 405 11.29 7.06 10.23
N ALA A 406 12.02 5.94 10.37
CA ALA A 406 12.62 5.21 9.25
C ALA A 406 11.55 4.81 8.22
N ALA A 407 10.47 4.20 8.71
CA ALA A 407 9.36 3.74 7.88
C ALA A 407 8.64 4.91 7.18
N TYR A 408 8.37 6.01 7.91
CA TYR A 408 7.80 7.23 7.35
C TYR A 408 8.69 7.80 6.22
N MET A 409 9.98 8.00 6.50
CA MET A 409 10.92 8.62 5.58
C MET A 409 11.10 7.80 4.29
N SER A 410 11.11 6.46 4.37
CA SER A 410 11.24 5.60 3.18
C SER A 410 10.02 5.73 2.24
N THR A 411 8.81 5.74 2.80
CA THR A 411 7.57 5.92 2.02
C THR A 411 7.53 7.28 1.36
N ILE A 412 7.74 8.35 2.12
CA ILE A 412 7.71 9.72 1.59
C ILE A 412 8.79 9.90 0.51
N ALA A 413 10.04 9.48 0.75
CA ALA A 413 11.10 9.60 -0.25
C ALA A 413 10.79 8.83 -1.55
N THR A 414 10.19 7.65 -1.45
CA THR A 414 9.79 6.87 -2.62
C THR A 414 8.74 7.60 -3.45
N HIS A 415 7.71 8.10 -2.79
CA HIS A 415 6.62 8.84 -3.42
C HIS A 415 7.10 10.16 -4.02
N LEU A 416 7.98 10.90 -3.35
CA LEU A 416 8.62 12.10 -3.89
C LEU A 416 9.43 11.80 -5.15
N ASN A 417 10.29 10.77 -5.13
CA ASN A 417 11.09 10.37 -6.29
C ASN A 417 10.25 9.92 -7.48
N TRP A 418 9.20 9.14 -7.21
CA TRP A 418 8.30 8.63 -8.22
C TRP A 418 7.44 9.74 -8.84
N GLY A 419 6.75 10.56 -8.04
CA GLY A 419 5.93 11.67 -8.55
C GLY A 419 6.72 12.72 -9.30
N SER A 420 7.88 13.08 -8.77
CA SER A 420 8.81 13.98 -9.45
C SER A 420 9.22 13.44 -10.82
N SER A 421 9.48 12.13 -10.93
CA SER A 421 9.82 11.53 -12.22
C SER A 421 8.71 11.67 -13.25
N TYR A 422 7.44 11.50 -12.87
CA TYR A 422 6.30 11.69 -13.76
C TYR A 422 6.16 13.13 -14.21
N VAL A 423 6.18 14.07 -13.26
CA VAL A 423 6.05 15.50 -13.58
C VAL A 423 7.19 15.94 -14.50
N VAL A 424 8.43 15.50 -14.24
CA VAL A 424 9.58 15.92 -15.05
C VAL A 424 9.58 15.24 -16.42
N GLN A 425 9.44 13.92 -16.48
CA GLN A 425 9.68 13.16 -17.70
C GLN A 425 8.43 13.06 -18.59
N ASP A 426 7.25 12.89 -17.99
CA ASP A 426 6.02 12.64 -18.71
C ASP A 426 5.20 13.90 -18.96
N PHE A 427 5.39 14.95 -18.15
CA PHE A 427 4.67 16.21 -18.32
C PHE A 427 5.57 17.36 -18.77
N TYR A 428 6.54 17.77 -17.96
CA TYR A 428 7.36 18.96 -18.20
C TYR A 428 8.25 18.81 -19.43
N ALA A 429 9.08 17.77 -19.50
CA ALA A 429 9.95 17.52 -20.65
C ALA A 429 9.16 17.24 -21.94
N ARG A 430 7.90 16.77 -21.81
CA ARG A 430 7.08 16.39 -22.94
C ARG A 430 6.29 17.56 -23.55
N PHE A 431 5.60 18.32 -22.70
CA PHE A 431 4.62 19.32 -23.13
C PHE A 431 5.09 20.75 -22.92
N ILE A 432 5.94 21.00 -21.92
CA ILE A 432 6.39 22.36 -21.57
C ILE A 432 7.74 22.69 -22.21
N ASN A 433 8.76 21.85 -21.99
CA ASN A 433 10.11 22.09 -22.49
C ASN A 433 10.73 20.82 -23.10
N LYS A 434 10.53 20.66 -24.41
CA LYS A 434 11.00 19.50 -25.20
C LYS A 434 12.52 19.38 -25.34
N LYS A 435 13.27 20.43 -25.01
CA LYS A 435 14.74 20.46 -25.10
C LYS A 435 15.37 20.71 -23.73
N VAL A 436 14.74 20.21 -22.67
CA VAL A 436 15.22 20.40 -21.30
C VAL A 436 16.61 19.79 -21.12
N THR A 437 17.54 20.54 -20.51
CA THR A 437 18.87 20.04 -20.18
C THR A 437 18.82 19.14 -18.93
N PRO A 438 19.75 18.18 -18.76
CA PRO A 438 19.75 17.31 -17.57
C PRO A 438 19.77 18.09 -16.25
N ARG A 439 20.55 19.17 -16.17
CA ARG A 439 20.61 20.03 -14.97
C ARG A 439 19.27 20.67 -14.64
N ARG A 440 18.56 21.17 -15.67
CA ARG A 440 17.23 21.79 -15.49
C ARG A 440 16.17 20.75 -15.14
N ALA A 441 16.23 19.55 -15.72
CA ALA A 441 15.34 18.45 -15.36
C ALA A 441 15.48 18.06 -13.88
N VAL A 442 16.72 17.95 -13.37
CA VAL A 442 16.98 17.67 -11.94
C VAL A 442 16.48 18.81 -11.05
N LEU A 443 16.70 20.08 -11.44
CA LEU A 443 16.18 21.23 -10.68
C LEU A 443 14.66 21.21 -10.58
N VAL A 444 13.96 21.04 -11.70
CA VAL A 444 12.49 20.93 -11.71
C VAL A 444 12.06 19.75 -10.86
N GLY A 445 12.76 18.62 -10.95
CA GLY A 445 12.48 17.45 -10.13
C GLY A 445 12.55 17.73 -8.63
N ARG A 446 13.59 18.42 -8.17
CA ARG A 446 13.74 18.82 -6.75
C ARG A 446 12.66 19.78 -6.30
N LEU A 447 12.32 20.77 -7.12
CA LEU A 447 11.23 21.71 -6.83
C LEU A 447 9.87 21.00 -6.75
N THR A 448 9.62 20.06 -7.65
CA THR A 448 8.42 19.22 -7.58
C THR A 448 8.37 18.40 -6.30
N MET A 449 9.48 17.79 -5.87
CA MET A 449 9.50 17.04 -4.60
C MET A 449 9.14 17.92 -3.40
N LEU A 450 9.75 19.11 -3.29
CA LEU A 450 9.45 20.03 -2.20
C LEU A 450 7.98 20.50 -2.24
N GLY A 451 7.46 20.79 -3.43
CA GLY A 451 6.05 21.16 -3.60
C GLY A 451 5.08 20.04 -3.23
N LEU A 452 5.35 18.81 -3.65
CA LEU A 452 4.56 17.63 -3.30
C LEU A 452 4.57 17.37 -1.78
N LEU A 453 5.74 17.48 -1.15
CA LEU A 453 5.90 17.32 0.30
C LEU A 453 5.06 18.35 1.06
N ALA A 454 5.21 19.64 0.74
CA ALA A 454 4.46 20.72 1.38
C ALA A 454 2.95 20.55 1.20
N LEU A 455 2.48 20.26 -0.02
CA LEU A 455 1.07 20.11 -0.30
C LEU A 455 0.47 18.86 0.39
N SER A 456 1.22 17.75 0.44
CA SER A 456 0.78 16.56 1.18
C SER A 456 0.65 16.82 2.69
N GLY A 457 1.56 17.61 3.28
CA GLY A 457 1.44 18.04 4.67
C GLY A 457 0.21 18.90 4.92
N LEU A 458 -0.08 19.86 4.04
CA LEU A 458 -1.29 20.70 4.13
C LEU A 458 -2.57 19.87 4.02
N VAL A 459 -2.63 18.91 3.10
CA VAL A 459 -3.77 17.99 2.97
C VAL A 459 -3.91 17.14 4.24
N ALA A 460 -2.81 16.61 4.79
CA ALA A 460 -2.83 15.79 6.00
C ALA A 460 -3.43 16.53 7.21
N LEU A 461 -3.19 17.84 7.33
CA LEU A 461 -3.78 18.66 8.40
C LEU A 461 -5.31 18.76 8.32
N GLY A 462 -5.90 18.57 7.14
CA GLY A 462 -7.34 18.53 6.93
C GLY A 462 -7.95 17.13 6.95
N MET A 463 -7.13 16.07 7.08
CA MET A 463 -7.62 14.69 7.08
C MET A 463 -8.01 14.22 8.48
N GLN A 464 -9.17 13.58 8.59
CA GLN A 464 -9.65 12.98 9.84
C GLN A 464 -9.39 11.47 9.88
N ASN A 465 -9.56 10.79 8.73
CA ASN A 465 -9.52 9.34 8.63
C ASN A 465 -8.78 8.87 7.37
N ALA A 466 -7.78 8.01 7.58
CA ALA A 466 -7.02 7.37 6.50
C ALA A 466 -7.90 6.42 5.67
N LYS A 467 -8.86 5.73 6.32
CA LYS A 467 -9.71 4.72 5.67
C LYS A 467 -10.63 5.34 4.62
N ASP A 468 -11.19 6.53 4.87
CA ASP A 468 -12.10 7.16 3.92
C ASP A 468 -11.36 7.56 2.64
N SER A 469 -10.13 8.05 2.77
CA SER A 469 -9.25 8.31 1.62
C SER A 469 -8.94 7.03 0.86
N PHE A 470 -8.62 5.93 1.57
CA PHE A 470 -8.40 4.62 0.96
C PHE A 470 -9.63 4.13 0.18
N ASP A 471 -10.83 4.22 0.75
CA ASP A 471 -12.07 3.75 0.12
C ASP A 471 -12.41 4.55 -1.15
N ILE A 472 -12.17 5.86 -1.14
CA ILE A 472 -12.34 6.73 -2.33
C ILE A 472 -11.35 6.34 -3.42
N LEU A 473 -10.06 6.18 -3.09
CA LEU A 473 -9.04 5.79 -4.06
C LEU A 473 -9.30 4.38 -4.63
N LEU A 474 -9.79 3.45 -3.79
CA LEU A 474 -10.18 2.10 -4.19
C LEU A 474 -11.34 2.08 -5.20
N GLN A 475 -12.33 2.96 -5.02
CA GLN A 475 -13.46 3.06 -5.93
C GLN A 475 -13.08 3.70 -7.27
N ILE A 476 -12.25 4.75 -7.27
CA ILE A 476 -11.89 5.48 -8.50
C ILE A 476 -11.13 4.62 -9.52
N GLY A 477 -10.39 3.59 -9.07
CA GLY A 477 -9.71 2.69 -9.99
C GLY A 477 -10.39 1.33 -10.19
N ALA A 478 -11.57 1.13 -9.57
CA ALA A 478 -12.40 -0.06 -9.72
C ALA A 478 -12.69 -0.37 -11.19
N GLY A 479 -12.29 -1.55 -11.64
CA GLY A 479 -12.58 -2.07 -13.00
C GLY A 479 -11.56 -1.73 -14.08
N THR A 480 -10.47 -1.02 -13.74
CA THR A 480 -9.38 -0.75 -14.69
C THR A 480 -8.30 -1.83 -14.70
N GLY A 481 -8.27 -2.74 -13.71
CA GLY A 481 -7.17 -3.69 -13.56
C GLY A 481 -7.07 -4.76 -14.65
N LEU A 482 -8.19 -5.32 -15.13
CA LEU A 482 -8.15 -6.28 -16.24
C LEU A 482 -7.59 -5.64 -17.52
N LEU A 483 -7.89 -4.37 -17.74
CA LEU A 483 -7.32 -3.63 -18.86
C LEU A 483 -5.79 -3.58 -18.76
N TYR A 484 -5.23 -3.30 -17.58
CA TYR A 484 -3.77 -3.26 -17.39
C TYR A 484 -3.10 -4.62 -17.52
N LEU A 485 -3.80 -5.70 -17.17
CA LEU A 485 -3.31 -7.04 -17.42
C LEU A 485 -3.30 -7.36 -18.92
N LEU A 486 -4.40 -7.08 -19.61
CA LEU A 486 -4.62 -7.47 -20.99
C LEU A 486 -3.86 -6.59 -22.01
N ARG A 487 -3.57 -5.32 -21.71
CA ARG A 487 -2.94 -4.39 -22.68
C ARG A 487 -1.58 -4.86 -23.22
N TRP A 488 -0.90 -5.70 -22.45
CA TRP A 488 0.38 -6.34 -22.83
C TRP A 488 0.21 -7.50 -23.79
N PHE A 489 -0.95 -8.15 -23.78
CA PHE A 489 -1.18 -9.44 -24.44
C PHE A 489 -2.30 -9.41 -25.47
N TRP A 490 -3.05 -8.32 -25.58
CA TRP A 490 -4.17 -8.17 -26.50
C TRP A 490 -4.00 -6.97 -27.42
N TRP A 491 -3.86 -7.24 -28.72
CA TRP A 491 -3.66 -6.24 -29.76
C TRP A 491 -4.79 -5.22 -29.91
N ARG A 492 -6.02 -5.55 -29.49
CA ARG A 492 -7.21 -4.69 -29.66
C ARG A 492 -7.26 -3.50 -28.73
N ILE A 493 -6.63 -3.59 -27.55
CA ILE A 493 -6.64 -2.47 -26.60
C ILE A 493 -5.90 -1.29 -27.23
N ASN A 494 -6.49 -0.10 -27.13
CA ASN A 494 -5.95 1.14 -27.67
C ASN A 494 -6.09 2.27 -26.62
N ALA A 495 -5.62 3.48 -26.94
CA ALA A 495 -5.71 4.61 -26.02
C ALA A 495 -7.15 4.95 -25.59
N TRP A 496 -8.14 4.76 -26.48
CA TRP A 496 -9.55 5.02 -26.18
C TRP A 496 -10.14 4.01 -25.20
N SER A 497 -9.72 2.74 -25.25
CA SER A 497 -10.07 1.74 -24.24
C SER A 497 -9.67 2.23 -22.84
N GLU A 498 -8.45 2.75 -22.68
CA GLU A 498 -7.97 3.23 -21.38
C GLU A 498 -8.70 4.50 -20.92
N ILE A 499 -8.87 5.47 -21.82
CA ILE A 499 -9.61 6.70 -21.53
C ILE A 499 -11.04 6.39 -21.10
N ALA A 500 -11.72 5.49 -21.82
CA ALA A 500 -13.06 5.04 -21.48
C ALA A 500 -13.11 4.35 -20.11
N ALA A 501 -12.15 3.46 -19.81
CA ALA A 501 -12.08 2.82 -18.50
C ALA A 501 -11.97 3.84 -17.36
N MET A 502 -11.13 4.87 -17.52
CA MET A 502 -10.96 5.92 -16.52
C MET A 502 -12.23 6.78 -16.36
N ILE A 503 -12.85 7.19 -17.47
CA ILE A 503 -14.07 8.02 -17.44
C ILE A 503 -15.23 7.24 -16.82
N VAL A 504 -15.46 5.99 -17.26
CA VAL A 504 -16.55 5.16 -16.75
C VAL A 504 -16.33 4.83 -15.28
N SER A 505 -15.11 4.44 -14.89
CA SER A 505 -14.80 4.14 -13.47
C SER A 505 -15.04 5.35 -12.58
N PHE A 506 -14.59 6.54 -12.99
CA PHE A 506 -14.84 7.78 -12.27
C PHE A 506 -16.34 8.11 -12.19
N ALA A 507 -17.09 8.00 -13.30
CA ALA A 507 -18.53 8.24 -13.31
C ALA A 507 -19.28 7.27 -12.39
N VAL A 508 -18.89 5.99 -12.36
CA VAL A 508 -19.48 4.99 -11.47
C VAL A 508 -19.14 5.28 -9.99
N ALA A 509 -17.90 5.69 -9.68
CA ALA A 509 -17.53 6.11 -8.34
C ALA A 509 -18.37 7.33 -7.89
N CYS A 510 -18.53 8.35 -8.73
CA CYS A 510 -19.38 9.52 -8.46
C CYS A 510 -20.85 9.12 -8.25
N PHE A 511 -21.37 8.21 -9.06
CA PHE A 511 -22.73 7.69 -8.91
C PHE A 511 -22.92 7.01 -7.55
N PHE A 512 -22.02 6.12 -7.14
CA PHE A 512 -22.15 5.47 -5.83
C PHE A 512 -21.91 6.41 -4.65
N GLN A 513 -21.09 7.45 -4.83
CA GLN A 513 -20.78 8.41 -3.78
C GLN A 513 -21.91 9.40 -3.54
N TRP A 514 -22.59 9.87 -4.60
CA TRP A 514 -23.56 10.97 -4.51
C TRP A 514 -24.93 10.66 -5.12
N GLY A 515 -25.03 9.74 -6.08
CA GLY A 515 -26.28 9.43 -6.78
C GLY A 515 -27.09 8.26 -6.19
N ALA A 516 -26.41 7.24 -5.66
CA ALA A 516 -27.06 6.00 -5.25
C ALA A 516 -27.99 6.17 -4.04
N ALA A 517 -27.60 6.99 -3.04
CA ALA A 517 -28.42 7.23 -1.86
C ALA A 517 -29.70 8.04 -2.17
N PRO A 518 -29.65 9.20 -2.87
CA PRO A 518 -30.86 9.96 -3.22
C PRO A 518 -31.86 9.19 -4.09
N LEU A 519 -31.37 8.26 -4.92
CA LEU A 519 -32.21 7.42 -5.79
C LEU A 519 -32.79 6.19 -5.07
N GLY A 520 -32.52 6.01 -3.77
CA GLY A 520 -32.96 4.86 -2.99
C GLY A 520 -32.25 3.54 -3.33
N VAL A 521 -31.23 3.57 -4.20
CA VAL A 521 -30.46 2.38 -4.62
C VAL A 521 -29.68 1.80 -3.45
N GLU A 522 -29.08 2.66 -2.62
CA GLU A 522 -28.35 2.20 -1.43
C GLU A 522 -29.26 1.45 -0.44
N ALA A 523 -30.44 2.01 -0.14
CA ALA A 523 -31.42 1.36 0.74
C ALA A 523 -31.91 0.03 0.14
N ALA A 524 -32.28 0.04 -1.15
CA ALA A 524 -32.73 -1.16 -1.85
C ALA A 524 -31.67 -2.27 -1.88
N MET A 525 -30.39 -1.93 -1.99
CA MET A 525 -29.30 -2.90 -1.93
C MET A 525 -28.98 -3.38 -0.52
N ARG A 526 -29.17 -2.54 0.50
CA ARG A 526 -28.99 -2.97 1.91
C ARG A 526 -30.13 -3.89 2.37
N GLU A 527 -31.34 -3.68 1.87
CA GLU A 527 -32.55 -4.42 2.29
C GLU A 527 -32.92 -5.57 1.34
N GLY A 528 -32.38 -5.57 0.11
CA GLY A 528 -32.71 -6.56 -0.91
C GLY A 528 -32.10 -7.94 -0.64
N GLY A 529 -32.94 -9.00 -0.68
CA GLY A 529 -32.58 -10.35 -0.25
C GLY A 529 -31.24 -10.90 -0.79
N TRP A 530 -31.01 -10.89 -2.11
CA TRP A 530 -29.74 -11.39 -2.68
C TRP A 530 -28.53 -10.48 -2.38
N PHE A 531 -28.76 -9.18 -2.19
CA PHE A 531 -27.69 -8.23 -1.89
C PHE A 531 -27.19 -8.34 -0.45
N SER A 532 -27.94 -8.98 0.46
CA SER A 532 -27.48 -9.26 1.83
C SER A 532 -26.27 -10.22 1.93
N ILE A 533 -25.91 -10.91 0.84
CA ILE A 533 -24.78 -11.86 0.78
C ILE A 533 -23.43 -11.17 0.99
N MET A 534 -23.31 -9.88 0.69
CA MET A 534 -22.09 -9.09 0.95
C MET A 534 -22.50 -7.70 1.42
N ASP A 535 -21.60 -6.98 2.08
CA ASP A 535 -21.88 -5.60 2.44
C ASP A 535 -22.01 -4.68 1.20
N TYR A 536 -22.64 -3.52 1.40
CA TYR A 536 -22.85 -2.56 0.32
C TYR A 536 -21.52 -2.10 -0.32
N SER A 537 -20.45 -1.95 0.47
CA SER A 537 -19.11 -1.58 -0.04
C SER A 537 -18.54 -2.61 -1.01
N ALA A 538 -18.67 -3.90 -0.70
CA ALA A 538 -18.27 -5.02 -1.53
C ALA A 538 -19.07 -5.04 -2.84
N TRP A 539 -20.38 -4.80 -2.78
CA TRP A 539 -21.21 -4.71 -3.98
C TRP A 539 -20.86 -3.52 -4.86
N LYS A 540 -20.58 -2.35 -4.28
CA LYS A 540 -20.08 -1.18 -5.03
C LYS A 540 -18.84 -1.53 -5.84
N LEU A 541 -17.90 -2.27 -5.25
CA LEU A 541 -16.69 -2.72 -5.93
C LEU A 541 -17.01 -3.66 -7.10
N VAL A 542 -17.84 -4.69 -6.88
CA VAL A 542 -18.21 -5.67 -7.92
C VAL A 542 -18.94 -5.00 -9.08
N LEU A 543 -19.97 -4.20 -8.79
CA LEU A 543 -20.74 -3.49 -9.82
C LEU A 543 -19.87 -2.46 -10.55
N GLY A 544 -18.99 -1.75 -9.81
CA GLY A 544 -18.01 -0.85 -10.38
C GLY A 544 -17.10 -1.54 -11.40
N ILE A 545 -16.60 -2.72 -11.06
CA ILE A 545 -15.76 -3.53 -11.95
C ILE A 545 -16.52 -3.99 -13.18
N LEU A 546 -17.73 -4.53 -13.03
CA LEU A 546 -18.55 -5.03 -14.13
C LEU A 546 -18.92 -3.92 -15.12
N THR A 547 -19.45 -2.79 -14.62
CA THR A 547 -19.86 -1.66 -15.45
C THR A 547 -18.68 -1.02 -16.17
N THR A 548 -17.56 -0.80 -15.45
CA THR A 548 -16.34 -0.27 -16.07
C THR A 548 -15.78 -1.21 -17.12
N THR A 549 -15.79 -2.53 -16.84
CA THR A 549 -15.30 -3.55 -17.78
C THR A 549 -16.14 -3.60 -19.05
N ALA A 550 -17.46 -3.60 -18.92
CA ALA A 550 -18.37 -3.52 -20.04
C ALA A 550 -18.14 -2.23 -20.86
N GLY A 551 -17.97 -1.09 -20.18
CA GLY A 551 -17.74 0.20 -20.81
C GLY A 551 -16.48 0.24 -21.68
N TRP A 552 -15.33 -0.16 -21.13
CA TRP A 552 -14.08 -0.12 -21.91
C TRP A 552 -14.01 -1.21 -22.98
N LEU A 553 -14.65 -2.37 -22.78
CA LEU A 553 -14.79 -3.40 -23.82
C LEU A 553 -15.62 -2.89 -25.00
N ALA A 554 -16.77 -2.25 -24.72
CA ALA A 554 -17.60 -1.65 -25.75
C ALA A 554 -16.78 -0.66 -26.60
N VAL A 555 -16.06 0.26 -25.96
CA VAL A 555 -15.19 1.21 -26.67
C VAL A 555 -14.08 0.50 -27.45
N THR A 556 -13.49 -0.57 -26.93
CA THR A 556 -12.44 -1.36 -27.61
C THR A 556 -12.92 -2.00 -28.91
N PHE A 557 -14.19 -2.41 -28.97
CA PHE A 557 -14.80 -2.97 -30.18
C PHE A 557 -15.33 -1.91 -31.14
N LEU A 558 -15.78 -0.76 -30.62
CA LEU A 558 -16.28 0.36 -31.43
C LEU A 558 -15.16 1.20 -32.06
N THR A 559 -13.96 1.19 -31.47
CA THR A 559 -12.82 1.97 -31.98
C THR A 559 -11.91 1.14 -32.88
N PRO A 560 -11.23 1.78 -33.86
CA PRO A 560 -10.26 1.09 -34.69
C PRO A 560 -9.06 0.59 -33.86
N PRO A 561 -8.42 -0.53 -34.25
CA PRO A 561 -7.19 -0.96 -33.62
C PRO A 561 -6.06 0.02 -33.90
N GLU A 562 -5.00 -0.03 -33.10
CA GLU A 562 -3.79 0.75 -33.35
C GLU A 562 -3.14 0.37 -34.69
N PRO A 563 -2.40 1.31 -35.34
CA PRO A 563 -1.72 1.05 -36.61
C PRO A 563 -0.79 -0.17 -36.55
N PRO A 564 -0.74 -1.01 -37.60
CA PRO A 564 0.09 -2.22 -37.63
C PRO A 564 1.57 -1.96 -37.32
N GLU A 565 2.12 -0.83 -37.74
CA GLU A 565 3.50 -0.42 -37.47
C GLU A 565 3.78 -0.20 -35.98
N VAL A 566 2.84 0.38 -35.24
CA VAL A 566 2.96 0.60 -33.79
C VAL A 566 2.89 -0.73 -33.07
N LEU A 567 1.92 -1.58 -33.43
CA LEU A 567 1.77 -2.92 -32.86
C LEU A 567 2.98 -3.82 -33.17
N GLY A 568 3.53 -3.73 -34.38
CA GLY A 568 4.73 -4.45 -34.80
C GLY A 568 5.97 -4.04 -34.00
N ARG A 569 6.22 -2.73 -33.86
CA ARG A 569 7.31 -2.20 -33.03
C ARG A 569 7.17 -2.60 -31.56
N PHE A 570 5.94 -2.60 -31.03
CA PHE A 570 5.66 -3.08 -29.69
C PHE A 570 6.00 -4.58 -29.54
N CYS A 571 5.55 -5.42 -30.49
CA CYS A 571 5.84 -6.84 -30.50
C CYS A 571 7.34 -7.14 -30.57
N GLU A 572 8.08 -6.41 -31.40
CA GLU A 572 9.53 -6.50 -31.50
C GLU A 572 10.22 -6.12 -30.19
N LYS A 573 9.89 -4.93 -29.66
CA LYS A 573 10.54 -4.39 -28.46
C LYS A 573 10.27 -5.22 -27.21
N ILE A 574 9.03 -5.61 -26.98
CA ILE A 574 8.60 -6.34 -25.78
C ILE A 574 8.75 -7.86 -25.98
N ARG A 575 8.94 -8.33 -27.22
CA ARG A 575 8.87 -9.75 -27.61
C ARG A 575 7.55 -10.37 -27.16
N ALA A 576 6.46 -9.64 -27.41
CA ALA A 576 5.12 -10.00 -26.96
C ALA A 576 4.64 -11.27 -27.70
N GLY A 577 4.54 -12.38 -26.99
CA GLY A 577 4.04 -13.65 -27.51
C GLY A 577 2.55 -13.87 -27.22
N GLY A 578 1.98 -14.98 -27.70
CA GLY A 578 0.66 -15.44 -27.29
C GLY A 578 -0.47 -15.28 -28.31
N PRO A 579 -1.66 -15.80 -27.98
CA PRO A 579 -2.79 -15.86 -28.91
C PRO A 579 -3.30 -14.47 -29.30
N GLY A 580 -3.27 -13.50 -28.38
CA GLY A 580 -3.68 -12.13 -28.63
C GLY A 580 -2.72 -11.33 -29.52
N TRP A 581 -1.58 -11.88 -29.95
CA TRP A 581 -0.69 -11.26 -30.93
C TRP A 581 -0.61 -12.02 -32.25
N ARG A 582 -1.36 -13.13 -32.40
CA ARG A 582 -1.30 -14.00 -33.59
C ARG A 582 -1.55 -13.25 -34.90
N LYS A 583 -2.57 -12.39 -34.95
CA LYS A 583 -2.91 -11.60 -36.14
C LYS A 583 -1.82 -10.61 -36.52
N VAL A 584 -1.24 -9.93 -35.53
CA VAL A 584 -0.16 -8.94 -35.74
C VAL A 584 1.11 -9.64 -36.20
N ARG A 585 1.54 -10.71 -35.51
CA ARG A 585 2.77 -11.46 -35.84
C ARG A 585 2.70 -12.13 -37.22
N ALA A 586 1.53 -12.60 -37.64
CA ALA A 586 1.36 -13.16 -38.99
C ALA A 586 1.60 -12.14 -40.10
N ALA A 587 1.43 -10.85 -39.81
CA ALA A 587 1.68 -9.76 -40.75
C ALA A 587 3.11 -9.18 -40.63
N MET A 588 3.95 -9.69 -39.73
CA MET A 588 5.33 -9.22 -39.52
C MET A 588 6.34 -10.05 -40.34
N PRO A 589 7.52 -9.50 -40.66
CA PRO A 589 8.61 -10.26 -41.31
C PRO A 589 9.02 -11.49 -40.49
N ALA A 590 9.34 -12.61 -41.16
CA ALA A 590 9.59 -13.92 -40.55
C ALA A 590 10.60 -13.94 -39.36
N PRO A 591 11.74 -13.23 -39.40
CA PRO A 591 12.70 -13.23 -38.28
C PRO A 591 12.12 -12.59 -37.00
N LEU A 592 11.26 -11.58 -37.16
CA LEU A 592 10.60 -10.87 -36.06
C LEU A 592 9.35 -11.63 -35.59
N ALA A 593 8.61 -12.23 -36.53
CA ALA A 593 7.47 -13.09 -36.25
C ALA A 593 7.84 -14.37 -35.48
N ALA A 594 9.11 -14.78 -35.46
CA ALA A 594 9.61 -15.90 -34.67
C ALA A 594 10.00 -15.52 -33.22
N GLN A 595 10.20 -14.23 -32.93
CA GLN A 595 10.61 -13.75 -31.60
C GLN A 595 9.40 -13.62 -30.66
N GLY A 596 9.50 -14.16 -29.44
CA GLY A 596 8.44 -14.05 -28.39
C GLY A 596 7.77 -15.38 -28.04
N LYS A 597 8.43 -16.19 -27.20
CA LYS A 597 7.84 -17.41 -26.63
C LYS A 597 6.71 -17.05 -25.67
N TRP A 598 5.58 -17.75 -25.77
CA TRP A 598 4.45 -17.55 -24.88
C TRP A 598 4.71 -18.21 -23.53
N ASP A 599 5.34 -17.46 -22.62
CA ASP A 599 5.70 -17.95 -21.28
C ASP A 599 4.62 -17.66 -20.22
N VAL A 600 3.52 -17.01 -20.57
CA VAL A 600 2.45 -16.64 -19.62
C VAL A 600 1.86 -17.86 -18.90
N PRO A 601 1.56 -19.01 -19.54
CA PRO A 601 1.06 -20.17 -18.82
C PRO A 601 2.04 -20.68 -17.76
N THR A 602 3.34 -20.72 -18.09
CA THR A 602 4.39 -21.04 -17.10
C THR A 602 4.45 -19.99 -16.00
N GLY A 603 4.29 -18.71 -16.34
CA GLY A 603 4.24 -17.61 -15.37
C GLY A 603 3.06 -17.72 -14.41
N LEU A 604 1.88 -18.13 -14.89
CA LEU A 604 0.70 -18.41 -14.06
C LEU A 604 0.93 -19.62 -13.14
N LEU A 605 1.58 -20.69 -13.61
CA LEU A 605 1.99 -21.80 -12.74
C LEU A 605 2.98 -21.35 -11.66
N CYS A 606 3.96 -20.51 -12.02
CA CYS A 606 4.88 -19.91 -11.06
C CYS A 606 4.15 -19.00 -10.07
N MET A 607 3.14 -18.26 -10.53
CA MET A 607 2.30 -17.42 -9.67
C MET A 607 1.55 -18.27 -8.64
N MET A 608 0.86 -19.33 -9.07
CA MET A 608 0.11 -20.21 -8.16
C MET A 608 1.03 -20.90 -7.14
N THR A 609 2.15 -21.46 -7.61
CA THR A 609 3.13 -22.12 -6.72
C THR A 609 3.85 -21.12 -5.80
N GLY A 610 4.12 -19.91 -6.28
CA GLY A 610 4.72 -18.83 -5.49
C GLY A 610 3.78 -18.30 -4.42
N CYS A 611 2.49 -18.15 -4.73
CA CYS A 611 1.46 -17.83 -3.74
C CYS A 611 1.37 -18.93 -2.68
N LEU A 612 1.33 -20.20 -3.10
CA LEU A 612 1.34 -21.34 -2.17
C LEU A 612 2.57 -21.31 -1.26
N ALA A 613 3.77 -21.03 -1.81
CA ALA A 613 5.00 -20.95 -1.03
C ALA A 613 4.93 -19.84 0.04
N VAL A 614 4.54 -18.63 -0.35
CA VAL A 614 4.53 -17.47 0.55
C VAL A 614 3.39 -17.54 1.56
N TRP A 615 2.18 -17.95 1.17
CA TRP A 615 1.08 -18.16 2.13
C TRP A 615 1.37 -19.33 3.09
N SER A 616 1.98 -20.42 2.62
CA SER A 616 2.36 -21.52 3.52
C SER A 616 3.46 -21.09 4.49
N ALA A 617 4.41 -20.23 4.06
CA ALA A 617 5.40 -19.65 4.97
C ALA A 617 4.73 -18.73 6.02
N LEU A 618 3.85 -17.82 5.57
CA LEU A 618 3.08 -16.93 6.43
C LEU A 618 2.28 -17.71 7.49
N PHE A 619 1.46 -18.66 7.06
CA PHE A 619 0.61 -19.45 7.96
C PHE A 619 1.42 -20.46 8.78
N GLY A 620 2.53 -20.97 8.24
CA GLY A 620 3.46 -21.83 8.96
C GLY A 620 4.08 -21.10 10.15
N ILE A 621 4.66 -19.91 9.93
CA ILE A 621 5.21 -19.05 10.99
C ILE A 621 4.14 -18.75 12.04
N GLY A 622 2.92 -18.39 11.62
CA GLY A 622 1.82 -18.13 12.54
C GLY A 622 1.43 -19.30 13.42
N ASN A 623 1.30 -20.49 12.83
CA ASN A 623 0.95 -21.68 13.58
C ASN A 623 2.08 -22.11 14.53
N LEU A 624 3.35 -21.88 14.17
CA LEU A 624 4.47 -22.06 15.09
C LEU A 624 4.38 -21.10 16.27
N LEU A 625 4.07 -19.82 16.03
CA LEU A 625 3.85 -18.83 17.08
C LEU A 625 2.68 -19.24 18.00
N TYR A 626 1.59 -19.76 17.43
CA TYR A 626 0.42 -20.27 18.17
C TYR A 626 0.65 -21.61 18.89
N ALA A 627 1.89 -22.11 18.94
CA ALA A 627 2.24 -23.42 19.49
C ALA A 627 1.52 -24.62 18.83
N ARG A 628 1.01 -24.44 17.60
CA ARG A 628 0.42 -25.49 16.75
C ARG A 628 1.51 -26.14 15.91
N THR A 629 2.50 -26.74 16.58
CA THR A 629 3.77 -27.16 15.97
C THR A 629 3.62 -28.10 14.78
N ALA A 630 2.75 -29.11 14.87
CA ALA A 630 2.57 -30.08 13.78
C ALA A 630 2.09 -29.41 12.48
N LEU A 631 1.07 -28.54 12.58
CA LEU A 631 0.54 -27.80 11.43
C LEU A 631 1.56 -26.76 10.93
N GLY A 632 2.22 -26.04 11.85
CA GLY A 632 3.25 -25.06 11.51
C GLY A 632 4.41 -25.67 10.72
N VAL A 633 4.99 -26.78 11.21
CA VAL A 633 6.06 -27.51 10.52
C VAL A 633 5.59 -28.04 9.17
N THR A 634 4.38 -28.61 9.10
CA THR A 634 3.80 -29.12 7.84
C THR A 634 3.71 -28.00 6.80
N LEU A 635 3.20 -26.83 7.17
CA LEU A 635 3.09 -25.67 6.28
C LEU A 635 4.47 -25.13 5.88
N CYS A 636 5.47 -25.13 6.78
CA CYS A 636 6.84 -24.78 6.43
C CYS A 636 7.45 -25.77 5.40
N VAL A 637 7.19 -27.07 5.53
CA VAL A 637 7.61 -28.07 4.54
C VAL A 637 6.92 -27.82 3.19
N VAL A 638 5.60 -27.56 3.19
CA VAL A 638 4.86 -27.18 1.99
C VAL A 638 5.46 -25.92 1.36
N ALA A 639 5.85 -24.92 2.15
CA ALA A 639 6.50 -23.71 1.66
C ALA A 639 7.83 -24.00 0.95
N VAL A 640 8.67 -24.88 1.51
CA VAL A 640 9.94 -25.30 0.88
C VAL A 640 9.69 -26.05 -0.42
N VAL A 641 8.76 -27.01 -0.43
CA VAL A 641 8.42 -27.80 -1.63
C VAL A 641 7.84 -26.92 -2.73
N ALA A 642 6.91 -26.02 -2.37
CA ALA A 642 6.31 -25.07 -3.30
C ALA A 642 7.36 -24.10 -3.86
N THR A 643 8.31 -23.63 -3.03
CA THR A 643 9.44 -22.80 -3.48
C THR A 643 10.31 -23.55 -4.50
N ALA A 644 10.65 -24.81 -4.24
CA ALA A 644 11.41 -25.64 -5.18
C ALA A 644 10.66 -25.83 -6.51
N ALA A 645 9.34 -26.05 -6.45
CA ALA A 645 8.48 -26.12 -7.64
C ALA A 645 8.48 -24.80 -8.42
N THR A 646 8.32 -23.65 -7.74
CA THR A 646 8.38 -22.32 -8.35
C THR A 646 9.71 -22.08 -9.05
N LEU A 647 10.84 -22.39 -8.41
CA LEU A 647 12.17 -22.24 -9.02
C LEU A 647 12.34 -23.14 -10.25
N ARG A 648 11.83 -24.38 -10.19
CA ARG A 648 11.84 -25.31 -11.31
C ARG A 648 11.01 -24.84 -12.50
N PHE A 649 9.84 -24.25 -12.27
CA PHE A 649 9.02 -23.70 -13.35
C PHE A 649 9.60 -22.38 -13.88
N ALA A 650 10.13 -21.54 -13.00
CA ALA A 650 10.73 -20.25 -13.34
C ALA A 650 11.96 -20.41 -14.25
N SER A 651 12.74 -21.51 -14.11
CA SER A 651 13.87 -21.80 -15.01
C SER A 651 13.45 -22.02 -16.48
N ARG A 652 12.18 -22.28 -16.74
CA ARG A 652 11.61 -22.40 -18.10
C ARG A 652 11.26 -21.05 -18.72
N ILE A 653 11.23 -19.97 -17.92
CA ILE A 653 10.98 -18.61 -18.37
C ILE A 653 12.29 -18.03 -18.92
N LYS A 654 12.28 -17.62 -20.19
CA LYS A 654 13.46 -17.00 -20.79
C LYS A 654 13.60 -15.56 -20.28
N LEU A 655 14.71 -15.30 -19.58
CA LEU A 655 15.13 -13.98 -19.13
C LEU A 655 16.32 -13.54 -19.99
N GLY A 656 16.28 -12.27 -20.41
CA GLY A 656 17.30 -11.62 -21.24
C GLY A 656 18.47 -11.04 -20.45
#